data_AF-A0A1C5PKY4-F1
#
_entry.id   AF-A0A1C5PKY4-F1
#
_cell.length_a   1.000
_cell.length_b   1.000
_cell.length_c   1.000
_cell.angle_alpha   90.00
_cell.angle_beta   90.00
_cell.angle_gamma   90.00
#
_symmetry.space_group_name_H-M   'P 1'
#
loop_
_entity.id
_entity.type
_entity.pdbx_description
1 polymer ?
#
loop_
_entity_poly.entity_id
_entity_poly.type
_entity_poly.pdbx_seq_one_letter_code
_entity_poly.pdbx_strand_id
1 'polypeptide(L)'
;MKKQKRAIALIMAGLMLVGSITVNPLKADAEEQQNISQTETGSTAEDSQDNENQQEDVTADEGQQDQPDENSEAEEEQSQTEDNTDDASEPEELKANSWRYRDGEPVDQGDGVAAYSSRAASNAWNKVNGRYVNGNGDIIQGAEKKGIDVSQWQGKIDWAKVKADGIEYAVIRCGYGSNLTYYDDTYWEYNVSECERLGIPYGVYLYSYADSTADARSEAEHTIRLLKGHHPSLPVYYDLEDKTVENAGKSMISQMAQTYCDKVSAAGYRVGIYASRSWWTSYLNTSTFENASWSKWIAEWGNKCNYSESYDMWQCTSTGSVNGVNGNVDLNFWMLKTFDEQPVKVNDSKIISYQSYMQTFGWQPVVQNGYQTGVTGYAKRLEAFKINVGSGYGDLGIQYSAHVESYGWQDYVSNGTLAGTTGKSKRIEAVKIKLTGSQASKYDIYYRVHAQSYGWLDWAKNGEAAGTQGYSKRVEAMQIAVVPKGSAAPGSTAEPFVKTATAVKYSAYAKGIGWLSAADGKTAGTSGQARILESLQMKIANGEGTGSIVYNTYVQSTGWTGEKKDGASSGTQGSGKRIEAVKIHLTGEMASYYDVYYRTYCQSFGWLGWAKNDQTAGTIDYGKRVEAVQVKLVRKGAAAPGSTANTYKQAEIKYRTHVQTYGWKDYSYDGETSGTTGKAKRLEAIQIRFPDAKMNQYIQYKTHVQTYGWQNWVTGGNTAGTSGQAKRLEAIQIKLTGQMAEKYDIYYRVHSQTYGWLGWAKNGESAGTEGFAKRLEAVQIVLVEKGGKAPGSTSKPFVKK
;
A
#
# COMPACT_ATOMS: atom_id res chain seq x y z
N MET A 1 -2.01 18.69 -46.47
CA MET A 1 -1.98 20.06 -45.90
C MET A 1 -0.96 20.11 -44.79
N LYS A 2 -0.09 21.12 -44.84
CA LYS A 2 1.07 21.36 -43.96
C LYS A 2 0.66 22.05 -42.65
N LYS A 3 1.58 21.98 -41.67
CA LYS A 3 1.74 22.79 -40.43
C LYS A 3 0.90 22.27 -39.25
N GLN A 4 1.42 22.14 -38.01
CA GLN A 4 2.47 22.94 -37.36
C GLN A 4 3.11 22.19 -36.17
N LYS A 5 4.41 22.43 -35.96
CA LYS A 5 5.27 21.97 -34.86
C LYS A 5 4.99 22.73 -33.56
N ARG A 6 5.26 22.12 -32.40
CA ARG A 6 6.21 22.63 -31.38
C ARG A 6 6.56 21.55 -30.35
N ALA A 7 7.84 21.48 -30.02
CA ALA A 7 8.49 20.56 -29.10
C ALA A 7 9.11 21.37 -27.96
N ILE A 8 9.14 20.83 -26.74
CA ILE A 8 10.16 21.12 -25.72
C ILE A 8 10.45 19.80 -25.00
N ALA A 9 11.70 19.35 -25.08
CA ALA A 9 12.29 18.31 -24.25
C ALA A 9 13.23 19.01 -23.24
N LEU A 10 13.19 18.59 -21.98
CA LEU A 10 14.15 19.00 -20.96
C LEU A 10 14.66 17.76 -20.25
N ILE A 11 15.96 17.56 -20.38
CA ILE A 11 16.78 16.52 -19.75
C ILE A 11 17.13 17.01 -18.34
N MET A 12 16.87 16.19 -17.32
CA MET A 12 17.48 16.34 -16.00
C MET A 12 18.11 15.00 -15.59
N ALA A 13 19.43 14.96 -15.62
CA ALA A 13 20.24 13.93 -14.99
C ALA A 13 20.64 14.43 -13.60
N GLY A 14 20.20 13.74 -12.55
CA GLY A 14 20.64 13.95 -11.18
C GLY A 14 21.29 12.67 -10.67
N LEU A 15 22.62 12.66 -10.59
CA LEU A 15 23.38 11.71 -9.78
C LEU A 15 23.09 12.00 -8.30
N MET A 16 22.68 10.99 -7.54
CA MET A 16 22.86 10.98 -6.08
C MET A 16 23.74 9.78 -5.70
N LEU A 17 24.89 10.12 -5.13
CA LEU A 17 25.76 9.21 -4.39
C LEU A 17 24.99 8.61 -3.21
N VAL A 18 25.05 7.29 -3.06
CA VAL A 18 24.65 6.60 -1.83
C VAL A 18 25.92 6.27 -1.07
N GLY A 19 26.26 7.09 -0.07
CA GLY A 19 27.25 6.76 0.95
C GLY A 19 26.69 5.64 1.84
N SER A 20 27.35 4.49 1.86
CA SER A 20 27.00 3.38 2.74
C SER A 20 27.69 3.59 4.09
N ILE A 21 26.91 3.90 5.13
CA ILE A 21 27.37 3.83 6.52
C ILE A 21 27.22 2.37 6.97
N THR A 22 28.35 1.67 7.08
CA THR A 22 28.44 0.37 7.74
C THR A 22 28.48 0.56 9.25
N VAL A 23 27.46 0.06 9.95
CA VAL A 23 27.41 -0.03 11.41
C VAL A 23 27.92 -1.41 11.82
N ASN A 24 29.04 -1.46 12.55
CA ASN A 24 29.57 -2.67 13.17
C ASN A 24 28.62 -3.18 14.28
N PRO A 25 28.33 -4.48 14.37
CA PRO A 25 27.85 -5.09 15.59
C PRO A 25 29.01 -5.46 16.52
N LEU A 26 28.86 -5.11 17.79
CA LEU A 26 29.73 -5.48 18.90
C LEU A 26 29.76 -7.00 19.10
N LYS A 27 30.99 -7.51 19.30
CA LYS A 27 31.31 -8.87 19.74
C LYS A 27 30.75 -9.16 21.12
N ALA A 28 30.22 -10.37 21.30
CA ALA A 28 30.22 -11.08 22.56
C ALA A 28 30.98 -12.40 22.33
N ASP A 29 31.94 -12.67 23.22
CA ASP A 29 32.85 -13.79 23.18
C ASP A 29 32.15 -15.13 23.46
N ALA A 30 32.61 -16.18 22.77
CA ALA A 30 32.70 -17.53 23.31
C ALA A 30 33.75 -18.31 22.51
N GLU A 31 34.73 -18.83 23.23
CA GLU A 31 35.80 -19.71 22.80
C GLU A 31 35.25 -21.04 22.25
N GLU A 32 35.94 -21.65 21.28
CA GLU A 32 36.64 -22.94 21.46
C GLU A 32 36.97 -23.63 20.11
N GLN A 33 38.28 -23.83 19.91
CA GLN A 33 38.97 -24.93 19.19
C GLN A 33 38.90 -25.15 17.67
N GLN A 34 40.14 -25.30 17.15
CA GLN A 34 40.66 -26.28 16.19
C GLN A 34 40.98 -25.85 14.73
N ASN A 35 42.30 -25.76 14.53
CA ASN A 35 43.13 -26.44 13.52
C ASN A 35 43.18 -25.97 12.04
N ILE A 36 44.38 -25.47 11.72
CA ILE A 36 45.33 -25.94 10.68
C ILE A 36 45.21 -25.41 9.24
N SER A 37 46.41 -25.07 8.72
CA SER A 37 46.90 -25.02 7.34
C SER A 37 46.72 -23.69 6.60
N GLN A 38 47.75 -22.83 6.57
CA GLN A 38 48.86 -22.83 5.60
C GLN A 38 48.44 -22.63 4.13
N THR A 39 48.85 -21.48 3.58
CA THR A 39 49.64 -21.25 2.33
C THR A 39 49.42 -19.78 1.93
N GLU A 40 50.35 -18.88 2.21
CA GLU A 40 51.55 -18.54 1.42
C GLU A 40 51.30 -18.34 -0.08
N THR A 41 51.49 -17.09 -0.52
CA THR A 41 52.24 -16.58 -1.68
C THR A 41 51.79 -15.11 -1.83
N GLY A 42 52.61 -14.08 -1.59
CA GLY A 42 53.88 -13.76 -2.27
C GLY A 42 53.60 -13.40 -3.73
N SER A 43 54.05 -12.30 -4.33
CA SER A 43 54.91 -11.16 -3.96
C SER A 43 54.73 -10.10 -5.07
N THR A 44 55.66 -9.13 -5.15
CA THR A 44 55.85 -8.06 -6.17
C THR A 44 54.88 -6.89 -6.04
N ALA A 45 55.19 -5.75 -5.41
CA ALA A 45 56.44 -4.98 -5.23
C ALA A 45 57.10 -4.54 -6.54
N GLU A 46 57.61 -3.30 -6.49
CA GLU A 46 58.45 -2.56 -7.44
C GLU A 46 57.73 -1.73 -8.51
N ASP A 47 58.08 -0.47 -8.74
CA ASP A 47 59.04 0.44 -8.10
C ASP A 47 58.86 1.83 -8.73
N SER A 48 59.49 2.81 -8.11
CA SER A 48 60.13 3.99 -8.70
C SER A 48 59.26 5.21 -9.00
N GLN A 49 59.69 6.44 -8.72
CA GLN A 49 60.67 7.02 -7.80
C GLN A 49 60.59 8.55 -8.02
N ASP A 50 61.22 9.30 -7.11
CA ASP A 50 61.78 10.65 -7.29
C ASP A 50 60.83 11.85 -7.10
N ASN A 51 60.98 12.60 -5.98
CA ASN A 51 61.96 13.69 -5.70
C ASN A 51 61.48 15.04 -6.27
N GLU A 52 61.67 16.23 -5.70
CA GLU A 52 62.14 16.78 -4.43
C GLU A 52 61.92 18.32 -4.58
N ASN A 53 61.85 19.05 -3.48
CA ASN A 53 62.26 20.47 -3.31
C ASN A 53 61.50 21.70 -3.89
N GLN A 54 61.18 22.58 -2.93
CA GLN A 54 61.53 24.02 -2.79
C GLN A 54 61.02 25.09 -3.78
N GLN A 55 60.13 25.94 -3.25
CA GLN A 55 60.28 27.38 -2.90
C GLN A 55 61.11 28.37 -3.76
N GLU A 56 60.63 29.63 -3.73
CA GLU A 56 61.19 30.93 -4.16
C GLU A 56 60.89 31.38 -5.61
N ASP A 57 60.64 32.65 -5.96
CA ASP A 57 60.40 33.95 -5.27
C ASP A 57 60.13 35.00 -6.40
N VAL A 58 60.01 36.28 -6.00
CA VAL A 58 60.20 37.58 -6.70
C VAL A 58 59.00 38.17 -7.47
N THR A 59 58.60 39.45 -7.31
CA THR A 59 59.34 40.71 -7.01
C THR A 59 58.35 41.83 -6.58
N ALA A 60 58.68 42.67 -5.58
CA ALA A 60 59.05 44.11 -5.65
C ALA A 60 57.88 45.12 -5.93
N ASP A 61 57.76 46.34 -5.38
CA ASP A 61 58.46 47.17 -4.38
C ASP A 61 57.63 48.49 -4.17
N GLU A 62 57.84 49.14 -3.01
CA GLU A 62 57.59 50.52 -2.49
C GLU A 62 56.77 51.59 -3.27
N GLY A 63 56.08 52.59 -2.69
CA GLY A 63 56.22 53.29 -1.40
C GLY A 63 55.17 54.43 -1.25
N GLN A 64 55.38 55.27 -0.25
CA GLN A 64 54.40 56.00 0.59
C GLN A 64 54.22 57.52 0.24
N GLN A 65 53.19 58.14 0.85
CA GLN A 65 53.04 59.54 1.31
C GLN A 65 52.11 60.58 0.60
N ASP A 66 51.18 61.07 1.46
CA ASP A 66 50.76 62.46 1.80
C ASP A 66 49.98 63.38 0.82
N GLN A 67 48.88 63.95 1.37
CA GLN A 67 48.04 65.05 0.85
C GLN A 67 48.74 66.43 0.97
N PRO A 68 48.22 67.53 0.35
CA PRO A 68 47.25 68.41 1.06
C PRO A 68 46.24 69.22 0.19
N ASP A 69 45.18 69.65 0.90
CA ASP A 69 44.27 70.82 0.86
C ASP A 69 44.36 71.95 -0.20
N GLU A 70 43.22 72.55 -0.60
CA GLU A 70 42.59 73.76 0.05
C GLU A 70 41.67 74.60 -0.89
N ASN A 71 40.83 75.44 -0.25
CA ASN A 71 39.98 76.59 -0.69
C ASN A 71 38.47 76.33 -0.96
N SER A 72 37.50 77.06 -0.39
CA SER A 72 37.49 78.39 0.28
C SER A 72 36.26 78.64 1.19
N GLU A 73 36.48 79.41 2.25
CA GLU A 73 35.58 80.08 3.22
C GLU A 73 34.61 81.13 2.55
N ALA A 74 33.64 81.84 3.15
CA ALA A 74 33.16 82.12 4.50
C ALA A 74 31.74 82.77 4.46
N GLU A 75 31.19 83.02 5.65
CA GLU A 75 29.84 83.40 6.11
C GLU A 75 29.31 84.82 5.78
N GLU A 76 27.98 85.02 5.91
CA GLU A 76 27.38 86.29 6.42
C GLU A 76 25.91 86.12 6.91
N GLU A 77 25.51 86.99 7.84
CA GLU A 77 24.44 86.92 8.85
C GLU A 77 23.06 87.55 8.51
N GLN A 78 22.02 87.06 9.22
CA GLN A 78 20.82 87.72 9.82
C GLN A 78 19.84 88.63 9.03
N SER A 79 18.52 88.35 9.07
CA SER A 79 17.54 88.96 10.02
C SER A 79 16.04 88.82 9.58
N GLN A 80 15.22 88.53 10.60
CA GLN A 80 13.75 88.56 10.88
C GLN A 80 12.71 89.26 9.97
N THR A 81 11.48 88.69 9.95
CA THR A 81 10.15 89.25 10.39
C THR A 81 9.10 88.10 10.34
N GLU A 82 8.48 87.66 11.46
CA GLU A 82 7.13 88.02 12.01
C GLU A 82 5.94 87.70 11.06
N ASP A 83 4.80 87.05 11.41
CA ASP A 83 4.15 86.72 12.70
C ASP A 83 2.96 85.72 12.53
N ASN A 84 2.58 85.05 13.63
CA ASN A 84 1.31 84.36 14.04
C ASN A 84 0.71 83.18 13.25
N THR A 85 0.09 82.13 13.83
CA THR A 85 -0.09 81.48 15.17
C THR A 85 -0.99 80.27 14.86
N ASP A 86 -0.77 79.09 15.46
CA ASP A 86 -1.83 78.25 16.05
C ASP A 86 -1.26 76.93 16.63
N ASP A 87 -1.36 76.85 17.96
CA ASP A 87 -1.53 75.71 18.85
C ASP A 87 -1.02 74.31 18.42
N ALA A 88 0.16 73.92 18.92
CA ALA A 88 0.61 72.54 18.96
C ALA A 88 0.33 71.94 20.34
N SER A 89 -0.82 71.29 20.48
CA SER A 89 -1.13 70.40 21.60
C SER A 89 -0.10 69.27 21.66
N GLU A 90 0.44 68.99 22.85
CA GLU A 90 1.25 67.81 23.13
C GLU A 90 0.54 66.55 22.59
N PRO A 91 1.25 65.57 21.97
CA PRO A 91 0.61 64.32 21.58
C PRO A 91 0.10 63.63 22.85
N GLU A 92 -1.20 63.40 22.95
CA GLU A 92 -1.77 62.61 24.05
C GLU A 92 -1.04 61.26 24.12
N GLU A 93 -0.48 60.97 25.30
CA GLU A 93 0.18 59.72 25.59
C GLU A 93 -0.78 58.55 25.35
N LEU A 94 -0.50 57.72 24.33
CA LEU A 94 -1.31 56.52 24.06
C LEU A 94 -1.32 55.61 25.29
N LYS A 95 -2.48 55.45 25.93
CA LYS A 95 -2.67 54.53 27.05
C LYS A 95 -3.08 53.16 26.53
N ALA A 96 -2.52 52.11 27.13
CA ALA A 96 -2.83 50.72 26.77
C ALA A 96 -4.34 50.42 26.92
N ASN A 97 -4.99 50.12 25.80
CA ASN A 97 -6.40 49.78 25.70
C ASN A 97 -6.57 48.34 25.18
N SER A 98 -7.75 47.80 25.41
CA SER A 98 -8.32 46.65 24.71
C SER A 98 -9.82 46.66 24.95
N TRP A 99 -10.57 45.69 24.44
CA TRP A 99 -11.98 45.55 24.83
C TRP A 99 -12.21 45.41 26.37
N ARG A 100 -11.17 45.10 27.15
CA ARG A 100 -11.16 45.07 28.63
C ARG A 100 -10.64 46.35 29.29
N TYR A 101 -9.94 47.23 28.55
CA TYR A 101 -9.27 48.41 29.12
C TYR A 101 -9.54 49.65 28.27
N ARG A 102 -10.00 50.75 28.88
CA ARG A 102 -10.16 52.05 28.24
C ARG A 102 -9.37 53.09 29.03
N ASP A 103 -8.50 53.80 28.33
CA ASP A 103 -7.58 54.79 28.85
C ASP A 103 -6.64 54.21 29.93
N GLY A 104 -6.18 52.97 29.76
CA GLY A 104 -5.31 52.28 30.72
C GLY A 104 -6.02 51.71 31.95
N GLU A 105 -7.33 51.91 32.09
CA GLU A 105 -8.13 51.44 33.21
C GLU A 105 -9.06 50.29 32.79
N PRO A 106 -9.32 49.29 33.67
CA PRO A 106 -10.30 48.24 33.38
C PRO A 106 -11.68 48.84 33.12
N VAL A 107 -12.31 48.48 32.01
CA VAL A 107 -13.70 48.87 31.73
C VAL A 107 -14.63 47.91 32.47
N ASP A 108 -15.51 48.45 33.32
CA ASP A 108 -16.60 47.67 33.90
C ASP A 108 -17.56 47.29 32.77
N GLN A 109 -17.57 46.01 32.40
CA GLN A 109 -18.33 45.53 31.27
C GLN A 109 -19.80 45.37 31.65
N GLY A 110 -20.50 46.49 31.74
CA GLY A 110 -21.95 46.53 31.89
C GLY A 110 -22.63 45.83 30.71
N ASP A 111 -23.42 44.79 31.03
CA ASP A 111 -24.51 44.13 30.29
C ASP A 111 -24.36 43.85 28.77
N GLY A 112 -23.17 44.00 28.19
CA GLY A 112 -22.87 43.72 26.78
C GLY A 112 -22.06 42.44 26.54
N VAL A 113 -21.39 41.93 27.57
CA VAL A 113 -20.97 40.52 27.60
C VAL A 113 -22.24 39.78 27.94
N ALA A 114 -22.87 39.16 26.93
CA ALA A 114 -23.95 38.23 27.21
C ALA A 114 -23.44 37.25 28.27
N ALA A 115 -23.99 37.35 29.48
CA ALA A 115 -23.77 36.42 30.56
C ALA A 115 -24.28 35.05 30.09
N TYR A 116 -23.45 34.33 29.33
CA TYR A 116 -23.63 32.90 29.10
C TYR A 116 -23.15 32.16 30.34
N SER A 117 -23.74 32.50 31.50
CA SER A 117 -23.71 31.69 32.70
C SER A 117 -24.78 30.58 32.58
N SER A 118 -24.76 29.82 31.48
CA SER A 118 -25.24 28.44 31.56
C SER A 118 -24.12 27.68 32.23
N ARG A 119 -24.32 27.23 33.48
CA ARG A 119 -23.40 26.39 34.27
C ARG A 119 -22.41 25.64 33.39
N ALA A 120 -21.18 26.14 33.27
CA ALA A 120 -20.16 25.46 32.49
C ALA A 120 -20.03 24.03 33.02
N ALA A 121 -19.95 23.06 32.12
CA ALA A 121 -19.68 21.68 32.48
C ALA A 121 -18.41 21.65 33.34
N SER A 122 -18.36 20.80 34.37
CA SER A 122 -17.22 20.76 35.31
C SER A 122 -15.88 20.46 34.64
N ASN A 123 -15.92 19.89 33.44
CA ASN A 123 -14.80 19.54 32.60
C ASN A 123 -14.59 20.50 31.42
N ALA A 124 -15.26 21.66 31.39
CA ALA A 124 -15.12 22.64 30.32
C ALA A 124 -13.64 22.95 30.04
N TRP A 125 -13.31 23.01 28.74
CA TRP A 125 -11.98 23.32 28.21
C TRP A 125 -10.91 22.26 28.52
N ASN A 126 -11.26 21.11 29.10
CA ASN A 126 -10.30 20.05 29.44
C ASN A 126 -10.37 18.87 28.46
N LYS A 127 -9.30 18.07 28.42
CA LYS A 127 -9.27 16.82 27.65
C LYS A 127 -10.14 15.76 28.35
N VAL A 128 -11.13 15.24 27.64
CA VAL A 128 -11.96 14.09 28.02
C VAL A 128 -11.78 13.03 26.94
N ASN A 129 -11.25 11.86 27.31
CA ASN A 129 -10.90 10.79 26.36
C ASN A 129 -10.01 11.28 25.20
N GLY A 130 -9.01 12.11 25.52
CA GLY A 130 -8.05 12.63 24.55
C GLY A 130 -8.55 13.78 23.66
N ARG A 131 -9.77 14.29 23.88
CA ARG A 131 -10.37 15.40 23.09
C ARG A 131 -10.80 16.55 23.99
N TYR A 132 -10.63 17.78 23.53
CA TYR A 132 -11.11 18.95 24.28
C TYR A 132 -12.62 19.09 24.18
N VAL A 133 -13.25 19.49 25.29
CA VAL A 133 -14.69 19.74 25.36
C VAL A 133 -15.00 21.20 25.68
N ASN A 134 -16.10 21.73 25.15
CA ASN A 134 -16.54 23.11 25.39
C ASN A 134 -17.28 23.27 26.73
N GLY A 135 -17.82 24.46 27.00
CA GLY A 135 -18.63 24.76 28.18
C GLY A 135 -19.90 23.93 28.34
N ASN A 136 -20.39 23.27 27.29
CA ASN A 136 -21.50 22.30 27.35
C ASN A 136 -21.04 20.85 27.58
N GLY A 137 -19.74 20.56 27.50
CA GLY A 137 -19.19 19.21 27.51
C GLY A 137 -19.17 18.52 26.12
N ASP A 138 -19.50 19.23 25.05
CA ASP A 138 -19.41 18.72 23.67
C ASP A 138 -17.97 18.76 23.17
N ILE A 139 -17.56 17.82 22.30
CA ILE A 139 -16.23 17.84 21.68
C ILE A 139 -16.06 19.11 20.84
N ILE A 140 -14.96 19.83 21.09
CA ILE A 140 -14.51 20.93 20.23
C ILE A 140 -13.85 20.30 19.00
N GLN A 141 -14.59 20.27 17.89
CA GLN A 141 -14.10 19.71 16.63
C GLN A 141 -12.85 20.46 16.17
N GLY A 142 -11.80 19.72 15.82
CA GLY A 142 -10.53 20.30 15.40
C GLY A 142 -9.58 20.68 16.54
N ALA A 143 -10.01 20.81 17.80
CA ALA A 143 -9.10 21.23 18.87
C ALA A 143 -8.00 20.20 19.15
N GLU A 144 -6.74 20.59 18.95
CA GLU A 144 -5.56 19.74 19.16
C GLU A 144 -4.79 20.11 20.41
N LYS A 145 -4.59 21.41 20.63
CA LYS A 145 -3.83 21.93 21.76
C LYS A 145 -4.61 23.02 22.48
N LYS A 146 -4.50 23.04 23.81
CA LYS A 146 -4.97 24.16 24.64
C LYS A 146 -3.82 25.11 24.92
N GLY A 147 -4.02 26.40 24.66
CA GLY A 147 -3.06 27.45 24.95
C GLY A 147 -3.71 28.63 25.70
N ILE A 148 -2.87 29.58 26.07
CA ILE A 148 -3.28 30.88 26.64
C ILE A 148 -2.69 32.01 25.83
N ASP A 149 -3.31 33.19 25.89
CA ASP A 149 -2.64 34.43 25.53
C ASP A 149 -2.55 35.36 26.74
N VAL A 150 -1.41 36.03 26.88
CA VAL A 150 -1.05 36.78 28.09
C VAL A 150 -0.30 38.06 27.78
N SER A 151 -0.32 38.98 28.75
CA SER A 151 0.29 40.30 28.71
C SER A 151 0.71 40.72 30.13
N GLN A 152 1.16 41.96 30.29
CA GLN A 152 1.42 42.54 31.61
C GLN A 152 0.22 42.50 32.56
N TRP A 153 -1.01 42.42 32.04
CA TRP A 153 -2.23 42.42 32.85
C TRP A 153 -2.41 41.17 33.71
N GLN A 154 -1.73 40.07 33.37
CA GLN A 154 -1.69 38.85 34.18
C GLN A 154 -0.65 38.93 35.32
N GLY A 155 0.19 39.98 35.33
CA GLY A 155 1.30 40.13 36.25
C GLY A 155 2.33 39.02 36.11
N LYS A 156 3.05 38.72 37.21
CA LYS A 156 4.07 37.66 37.22
C LYS A 156 3.43 36.27 37.21
N ILE A 157 3.64 35.52 36.13
CA ILE A 157 3.12 34.16 35.91
C ILE A 157 4.10 33.09 36.43
N ASP A 158 3.56 32.03 37.05
CA ASP A 158 4.28 30.79 37.36
C ASP A 158 4.12 29.78 36.20
N TRP A 159 5.01 29.86 35.22
CA TRP A 159 4.94 29.08 33.99
C TRP A 159 5.09 27.57 34.18
N ALA A 160 5.75 27.13 35.26
CA ALA A 160 5.85 25.71 35.59
C ALA A 160 4.48 25.15 36.01
N LYS A 161 3.71 25.90 36.80
CA LYS A 161 2.33 25.54 37.13
C LYS A 161 1.41 25.60 35.91
N VAL A 162 1.55 26.62 35.07
CA VAL A 162 0.78 26.75 33.81
C VAL A 162 0.95 25.51 32.93
N LYS A 163 2.20 25.08 32.71
CA LYS A 163 2.50 23.86 31.95
C LYS A 163 1.93 22.61 32.61
N ALA A 164 2.02 22.50 33.94
CA ALA A 164 1.47 21.38 34.70
C ALA A 164 -0.07 21.32 34.65
N ASP A 165 -0.74 22.46 34.46
CA ASP A 165 -2.20 22.57 34.31
C ASP A 165 -2.69 22.25 32.88
N GLY A 166 -1.80 21.75 32.02
CA GLY A 166 -2.12 21.26 30.69
C GLY A 166 -2.22 22.34 29.61
N ILE A 167 -1.56 23.49 29.82
CA ILE A 167 -1.30 24.47 28.77
C ILE A 167 -0.12 24.00 27.92
N GLU A 168 -0.35 23.89 26.61
CA GLU A 168 0.58 23.32 25.63
C GLU A 168 1.28 24.37 24.77
N TYR A 169 0.78 25.61 24.74
CA TYR A 169 1.43 26.76 24.09
C TYR A 169 0.93 28.09 24.68
N ALA A 170 1.63 29.19 24.35
CA ALA A 170 1.21 30.55 24.70
C ALA A 170 1.31 31.53 23.51
N VAL A 171 0.56 32.63 23.53
CA VAL A 171 0.78 33.80 22.68
C VAL A 171 0.99 35.02 23.58
N ILE A 172 2.15 35.67 23.50
CA ILE A 172 2.59 36.66 24.48
C ILE A 172 2.59 38.05 23.85
N ARG A 173 2.01 39.05 24.53
CA ARG A 173 2.09 40.44 24.05
C ARG A 173 3.52 40.94 24.15
N CYS A 174 4.10 41.40 23.04
CA CYS A 174 5.41 42.04 23.05
C CYS A 174 5.33 43.54 23.33
N GLY A 175 4.27 44.19 22.84
CA GLY A 175 4.03 45.61 23.03
C GLY A 175 2.74 46.04 22.37
N TYR A 176 2.57 47.35 22.27
CA TYR A 176 1.45 48.00 21.59
C TYR A 176 1.95 49.26 20.86
N GLY A 177 1.26 49.70 19.81
CA GLY A 177 1.59 50.96 19.14
C GLY A 177 3.03 51.08 18.62
N SER A 178 3.44 52.33 18.37
CA SER A 178 4.69 52.68 17.67
C SER A 178 5.97 52.13 18.32
N ASN A 179 7.08 52.10 17.57
CA ASN A 179 8.38 51.57 18.01
C ASN A 179 9.10 52.43 19.07
N LEU A 180 8.54 52.49 20.26
CA LEU A 180 9.09 53.18 21.42
C LEU A 180 9.12 52.22 22.61
N THR A 181 10.23 52.21 23.36
CA THR A 181 10.44 51.28 24.49
C THR A 181 9.43 51.45 25.61
N TYR A 182 8.78 52.61 25.71
CA TYR A 182 7.70 52.84 26.67
C TYR A 182 6.45 52.00 26.37
N TYR A 183 6.25 51.60 25.12
CA TYR A 183 5.14 50.74 24.70
C TYR A 183 5.49 49.25 24.69
N ASP A 184 6.70 48.88 25.11
CA ASP A 184 7.06 47.49 25.35
C ASP A 184 6.18 46.94 26.50
N ASP A 185 5.66 45.72 26.37
CA ASP A 185 4.90 45.09 27.46
C ASP A 185 5.83 44.77 28.63
N THR A 186 5.48 45.25 29.83
CA THR A 186 6.38 45.18 31.00
C THR A 186 6.73 43.75 31.46
N TYR A 187 5.97 42.73 31.03
CA TYR A 187 6.25 41.32 31.31
C TYR A 187 6.71 40.51 30.09
N TRP A 188 6.87 41.14 28.91
CA TRP A 188 7.29 40.50 27.66
C TRP A 188 8.51 39.59 27.86
N GLU A 189 9.62 40.19 28.28
CA GLU A 189 10.93 39.51 28.37
C GLU A 189 10.90 38.34 29.36
N TYR A 190 10.27 38.55 30.52
CA TYR A 190 10.11 37.52 31.55
C TYR A 190 9.30 36.33 31.02
N ASN A 191 8.17 36.59 30.36
CA ASN A 191 7.28 35.55 29.87
C ASN A 191 7.93 34.72 28.75
N VAL A 192 8.60 35.38 27.80
CA VAL A 192 9.30 34.70 26.72
C VAL A 192 10.44 33.85 27.26
N SER A 193 11.27 34.41 28.13
CA SER A 193 12.40 33.68 28.76
C SER A 193 11.94 32.44 29.52
N GLU A 194 10.83 32.51 30.25
CA GLU A 194 10.29 31.36 30.96
C GLU A 194 9.71 30.28 30.03
N CYS A 195 9.02 30.68 28.95
CA CYS A 195 8.59 29.75 27.92
C CYS A 195 9.77 29.03 27.26
N GLU A 196 10.83 29.75 26.90
CA GLU A 196 12.05 29.19 26.32
C GLU A 196 12.75 28.23 27.30
N ARG A 197 12.91 28.64 28.56
CA ARG A 197 13.52 27.81 29.62
C ARG A 197 12.76 26.50 29.85
N LEU A 198 11.43 26.55 29.80
CA LEU A 198 10.56 25.38 30.03
C LEU A 198 10.22 24.61 28.74
N GLY A 199 10.68 25.08 27.57
CA GLY A 199 10.33 24.50 26.28
C GLY A 199 8.83 24.51 25.99
N ILE A 200 8.13 25.57 26.41
CA ILE A 200 6.73 25.82 26.08
C ILE A 200 6.70 26.54 24.72
N PRO A 201 6.12 25.95 23.67
CA PRO A 201 5.93 26.65 22.39
C PRO A 201 5.20 27.98 22.60
N TYR A 202 5.75 29.08 22.09
CA TYR A 202 5.10 30.39 22.17
C TYR A 202 5.04 31.10 20.82
N GLY A 203 4.03 31.95 20.69
CA GLY A 203 3.86 32.97 19.66
C GLY A 203 3.81 34.33 20.32
N VAL A 204 3.60 35.35 19.50
CA VAL A 204 3.71 36.75 19.94
C VAL A 204 2.56 37.55 19.36
N TYR A 205 2.11 38.60 20.03
CA TYR A 205 1.25 39.59 19.40
C TYR A 205 1.67 41.03 19.73
N LEU A 206 1.34 41.94 18.82
CA LEU A 206 1.43 43.38 19.04
C LEU A 206 0.03 43.98 18.83
N TYR A 207 -0.44 44.74 19.83
CA TYR A 207 -1.71 45.44 19.79
C TYR A 207 -1.61 46.72 18.98
N SER A 208 -2.40 46.84 17.91
CA SER A 208 -2.27 47.93 16.95
C SER A 208 -3.07 49.18 17.33
N TYR A 209 -2.43 50.33 17.17
CA TYR A 209 -3.04 51.67 17.14
C TYR A 209 -2.86 52.35 15.79
N ALA A 210 -2.36 51.65 14.78
CA ALA A 210 -2.10 52.23 13.47
C ALA A 210 -3.38 52.71 12.78
N ASP A 211 -3.32 53.89 12.16
CA ASP A 211 -4.31 54.33 11.16
C ASP A 211 -3.70 54.55 9.76
N SER A 212 -2.40 54.30 9.63
CA SER A 212 -1.66 54.45 8.38
C SER A 212 -0.65 53.31 8.16
N THR A 213 -0.18 53.16 6.92
CA THR A 213 0.91 52.20 6.61
C THR A 213 2.25 52.61 7.22
N ALA A 214 2.45 53.88 7.57
CA ALA A 214 3.65 54.33 8.26
C ALA A 214 3.65 53.84 9.71
N ASP A 215 2.51 53.91 10.38
CA ASP A 215 2.35 53.41 11.74
C ASP A 215 2.43 51.89 11.80
N ALA A 216 1.77 51.19 10.86
CA ALA A 216 1.89 49.74 10.75
C ALA A 216 3.35 49.28 10.50
N ARG A 217 4.14 50.08 9.78
CA ARG A 217 5.58 49.85 9.61
C ARG A 217 6.34 50.07 10.91
N SER A 218 6.04 51.13 11.65
CA SER A 218 6.63 51.40 12.97
C SER A 218 6.32 50.25 13.94
N GLU A 219 5.06 49.81 13.99
CA GLU A 219 4.61 48.66 14.76
C GLU A 219 5.34 47.35 14.38
N ALA A 220 5.59 47.11 13.09
CA ALA A 220 6.39 45.96 12.66
C ALA A 220 7.85 46.06 13.14
N GLU A 221 8.44 47.25 13.10
CA GLU A 221 9.80 47.49 13.59
C GLU A 221 9.91 47.35 15.11
N HIS A 222 8.85 47.73 15.83
CA HIS A 222 8.69 47.48 17.25
C HIS A 222 8.77 45.98 17.55
N THR A 223 7.93 45.18 16.90
CA THR A 223 7.92 43.73 17.09
C THR A 223 9.26 43.09 16.73
N ILE A 224 9.87 43.49 15.61
CA ILE A 224 11.18 42.95 15.17
C ILE A 224 12.29 43.31 16.16
N ARG A 225 12.28 44.53 16.73
CA ARG A 225 13.24 44.95 17.76
C ARG A 225 13.17 44.02 18.97
N LEU A 226 11.97 43.73 19.46
CA LEU A 226 11.75 42.89 20.64
C LEU A 226 12.00 41.40 20.40
N LEU A 227 11.83 40.92 19.17
CA LEU A 227 12.10 39.53 18.81
C LEU A 227 13.58 39.20 18.63
N LYS A 228 14.47 40.19 18.65
CA LYS A 228 15.90 39.98 18.41
C LYS A 228 16.51 39.12 19.53
N GLY A 229 16.93 37.91 19.17
CA GLY A 229 17.48 36.93 20.11
C GLY A 229 16.47 35.88 20.59
N HIS A 230 15.21 36.01 20.19
CA HIS A 230 14.14 35.08 20.53
C HIS A 230 13.63 34.31 19.31
N HIS A 231 13.09 33.12 19.56
CA HIS A 231 12.71 32.17 18.52
C HIS A 231 11.30 31.60 18.74
N PRO A 232 10.23 32.41 18.53
CA PRO A 232 8.87 31.93 18.64
C PRO A 232 8.62 30.77 17.65
N SER A 233 7.97 29.72 18.13
CA SER A 233 7.62 28.54 17.33
C SER A 233 6.22 28.64 16.72
N LEU A 234 5.38 29.52 17.28
CA LEU A 234 4.09 29.93 16.72
C LEU A 234 4.22 31.30 16.02
N PRO A 235 3.20 31.71 15.24
CA PRO A 235 3.24 32.99 14.51
C PRO A 235 3.33 34.23 15.42
N VAL A 236 3.80 35.31 14.80
CA VAL A 236 3.70 36.69 15.29
C VAL A 236 2.41 37.28 14.74
N TYR A 237 1.48 37.59 15.64
CA TYR A 237 0.16 38.08 15.33
C TYR A 237 0.13 39.61 15.35
N TYR A 238 -0.55 40.17 14.36
CA TYR A 238 -0.98 41.55 14.40
C TYR A 238 -2.41 41.59 14.94
N ASP A 239 -2.58 42.25 16.09
CA ASP A 239 -3.85 42.32 16.81
C ASP A 239 -4.61 43.58 16.37
N LEU A 240 -5.70 43.36 15.63
CA LEU A 240 -6.51 44.39 14.99
C LEU A 240 -7.89 44.48 15.64
N GLU A 241 -8.04 45.40 16.58
CA GLU A 241 -9.30 45.60 17.30
C GLU A 241 -9.57 47.02 17.80
N ASP A 242 -8.56 47.90 17.86
CA ASP A 242 -8.70 49.26 18.40
C ASP A 242 -9.60 50.15 17.53
N LYS A 243 -10.21 51.15 18.16
CA LYS A 243 -11.07 52.11 17.48
C LYS A 243 -10.31 52.94 16.44
N THR A 244 -9.04 53.24 16.68
CA THR A 244 -8.15 53.95 15.77
C THR A 244 -7.98 53.16 14.47
N VAL A 245 -7.67 51.87 14.60
CA VAL A 245 -7.57 50.92 13.48
C VAL A 245 -8.90 50.80 12.74
N GLU A 246 -10.03 50.73 13.46
CA GLU A 246 -11.36 50.66 12.87
C GLU A 246 -11.67 51.90 12.01
N ASN A 247 -11.31 53.09 12.52
CA ASN A 247 -11.55 54.38 11.87
C ASN A 247 -10.71 54.57 10.59
N ALA A 248 -9.58 53.87 10.45
CA ALA A 248 -8.77 53.87 9.23
C ALA A 248 -9.54 53.29 8.02
N GLY A 249 -10.53 52.43 8.26
CA GLY A 249 -11.38 51.83 7.24
C GLY A 249 -10.74 50.64 6.52
N LYS A 250 -11.60 49.78 5.93
CA LYS A 250 -11.22 48.44 5.43
C LYS A 250 -10.02 48.41 4.48
N SER A 251 -9.94 49.39 3.58
CA SER A 251 -8.86 49.46 2.59
C SER A 251 -7.52 49.75 3.29
N MET A 252 -7.50 50.71 4.21
CA MET A 252 -6.29 51.01 4.98
C MET A 252 -5.94 49.85 5.90
N ILE A 253 -6.90 49.25 6.60
CA ILE A 253 -6.68 48.05 7.43
C ILE A 253 -6.00 46.93 6.64
N SER A 254 -6.43 46.70 5.39
CA SER A 254 -5.79 45.71 4.51
C SER A 254 -4.33 46.08 4.18
N GLN A 255 -4.05 47.36 3.91
CA GLN A 255 -2.69 47.84 3.63
C GLN A 255 -1.79 47.82 4.87
N MET A 256 -2.32 48.14 6.05
CA MET A 256 -1.63 48.06 7.34
C MET A 256 -1.25 46.61 7.66
N ALA A 257 -2.22 45.69 7.59
CA ALA A 257 -1.97 44.26 7.80
C ALA A 257 -0.91 43.72 6.84
N GLN A 258 -0.99 44.08 5.56
CA GLN A 258 0.02 43.67 4.57
C GLN A 258 1.40 44.25 4.89
N THR A 259 1.48 45.54 5.22
CA THR A 259 2.74 46.21 5.58
C THR A 259 3.41 45.55 6.78
N TYR A 260 2.63 45.27 7.84
CA TYR A 260 3.14 44.63 9.04
C TYR A 260 3.61 43.19 8.75
N CYS A 261 2.74 42.37 8.16
CA CYS A 261 3.04 40.97 7.89
C CYS A 261 4.20 40.79 6.90
N ASP A 262 4.29 41.59 5.85
CA ASP A 262 5.38 41.51 4.87
C ASP A 262 6.74 41.84 5.54
N LYS A 263 6.77 42.84 6.42
CA LYS A 263 8.01 43.25 7.10
C LYS A 263 8.45 42.26 8.16
N VAL A 264 7.53 41.75 8.98
CA VAL A 264 7.82 40.73 10.00
C VAL A 264 8.20 39.39 9.35
N SER A 265 7.55 39.01 8.24
CA SER A 265 7.92 37.80 7.50
C SER A 265 9.27 37.93 6.78
N ALA A 266 9.60 39.11 6.26
CA ALA A 266 10.93 39.40 5.70
C ALA A 266 12.05 39.29 6.76
N ALA A 267 11.73 39.51 8.04
CA ALA A 267 12.65 39.28 9.16
C ALA A 267 12.77 37.79 9.55
N GLY A 268 12.07 36.89 8.86
CA GLY A 268 12.17 35.44 9.04
C GLY A 268 11.12 34.79 9.92
N TYR A 269 10.12 35.55 10.39
CA TYR A 269 9.09 35.04 11.30
C TYR A 269 7.81 34.63 10.57
N ARG A 270 7.12 33.62 11.11
CA ARG A 270 5.75 33.30 10.68
C ARG A 270 4.82 34.39 11.18
N VAL A 271 3.81 34.77 10.40
CA VAL A 271 2.90 35.87 10.73
C VAL A 271 1.44 35.42 10.73
N GLY A 272 0.60 36.18 11.42
CA GLY A 272 -0.84 35.99 11.43
C GLY A 272 -1.58 37.24 11.84
N ILE A 273 -2.91 37.16 11.79
CA ILE A 273 -3.82 38.22 12.22
C ILE A 273 -4.68 37.67 13.35
N TYR A 274 -4.81 38.46 14.41
CA TYR A 274 -5.82 38.27 15.43
C TYR A 274 -6.91 39.32 15.27
N ALA A 275 -8.17 38.88 15.40
CA ALA A 275 -9.30 39.77 15.63
C ALA A 275 -10.52 38.96 16.10
N SER A 276 -11.52 39.65 16.64
CA SER A 276 -12.83 39.04 16.93
C SER A 276 -13.57 38.58 15.68
N ARG A 277 -14.51 37.63 15.81
CA ARG A 277 -15.33 37.15 14.68
C ARG A 277 -16.04 38.32 13.99
N SER A 278 -16.57 39.29 14.74
CA SER A 278 -17.24 40.46 14.17
C SER A 278 -16.30 41.25 13.27
N TRP A 279 -15.04 41.46 13.68
CA TRP A 279 -14.01 42.10 12.86
C TRP A 279 -13.68 41.29 11.60
N TRP A 280 -13.51 39.98 11.72
CA TRP A 280 -13.29 39.12 10.56
C TRP A 280 -14.43 39.17 9.54
N THR A 281 -15.67 39.29 10.00
CA THR A 281 -16.83 39.39 9.11
C THR A 281 -17.06 40.80 8.56
N SER A 282 -16.71 41.83 9.32
CA SER A 282 -17.06 43.22 9.01
C SER A 282 -15.93 44.00 8.34
N TYR A 283 -14.68 43.80 8.76
CA TYR A 283 -13.52 44.61 8.34
C TYR A 283 -12.46 43.81 7.59
N LEU A 284 -12.22 42.55 7.98
CA LEU A 284 -11.14 41.70 7.42
C LEU A 284 -11.65 40.73 6.32
N ASN A 285 -12.63 41.17 5.53
CA ASN A 285 -13.30 40.38 4.51
C ASN A 285 -12.86 40.72 3.07
N THR A 286 -11.63 41.20 2.92
CA THR A 286 -10.99 41.50 1.64
C THR A 286 -10.05 40.36 1.21
N SER A 287 -9.66 40.33 -0.08
CA SER A 287 -8.76 39.31 -0.61
C SER A 287 -7.38 39.28 0.07
N THR A 288 -6.95 40.37 0.71
CA THR A 288 -5.72 40.40 1.53
C THR A 288 -5.73 39.33 2.61
N PHE A 289 -6.88 39.12 3.25
CA PHE A 289 -7.05 38.16 4.35
C PHE A 289 -7.38 36.73 3.87
N GLU A 290 -7.40 36.49 2.56
CA GLU A 290 -7.45 35.15 1.97
C GLU A 290 -6.04 34.53 1.85
N ASN A 291 -4.99 35.26 2.24
CA ASN A 291 -3.61 34.78 2.21
C ASN A 291 -3.42 33.54 3.10
N ALA A 292 -3.29 32.37 2.48
CA ALA A 292 -3.12 31.09 3.17
C ALA A 292 -1.80 30.95 3.94
N SER A 293 -0.85 31.89 3.77
CA SER A 293 0.40 31.91 4.53
C SER A 293 0.27 32.65 5.87
N TRP A 294 -0.80 33.42 6.06
CA TRP A 294 -1.06 34.11 7.32
C TRP A 294 -1.93 33.24 8.22
N SER A 295 -1.49 33.07 9.46
CA SER A 295 -2.31 32.38 10.44
C SER A 295 -3.52 33.22 10.85
N LYS A 296 -4.67 32.57 11.04
CA LYS A 296 -5.90 33.24 11.47
C LYS A 296 -6.26 32.84 12.89
N TRP A 297 -6.19 33.81 13.79
CA TRP A 297 -6.59 33.66 15.18
C TRP A 297 -7.89 34.44 15.43
N ILE A 298 -8.96 33.72 15.73
CA ILE A 298 -10.31 34.28 15.84
C ILE A 298 -10.74 34.30 17.31
N ALA A 299 -11.20 35.45 17.79
CA ALA A 299 -11.90 35.52 19.08
C ALA A 299 -13.42 35.41 18.90
N GLU A 300 -14.02 34.44 19.58
CA GLU A 300 -15.46 34.36 19.77
C GLU A 300 -15.76 33.59 21.04
N TRP A 301 -16.19 34.31 22.07
CA TRP A 301 -16.40 33.71 23.38
C TRP A 301 -17.70 32.91 23.42
N GLY A 302 -17.61 31.63 23.72
CA GLY A 302 -18.77 30.74 23.77
C GLY A 302 -18.43 29.28 23.52
N ASN A 303 -19.46 28.45 23.33
CA ASN A 303 -19.30 27.00 23.19
C ASN A 303 -18.82 26.53 21.79
N LYS A 304 -18.77 27.43 20.81
CA LYS A 304 -18.26 27.18 19.46
C LYS A 304 -17.85 28.48 18.78
N CYS A 305 -16.89 28.41 17.87
CA CYS A 305 -16.65 29.47 16.89
C CYS A 305 -17.60 29.30 15.69
N ASN A 306 -18.35 30.34 15.35
CA ASN A 306 -19.29 30.43 14.24
C ASN A 306 -18.69 31.12 13.00
N TYR A 307 -17.37 31.33 12.96
CA TYR A 307 -16.69 31.80 11.76
C TYR A 307 -16.73 30.72 10.68
N SER A 308 -17.18 31.09 9.47
CA SER A 308 -17.47 30.13 8.39
C SER A 308 -16.24 29.68 7.61
N GLU A 309 -15.20 30.52 7.57
CA GLU A 309 -13.96 30.24 6.85
C GLU A 309 -12.98 29.44 7.71
N SER A 310 -11.91 28.93 7.11
CA SER A 310 -10.87 28.23 7.86
C SER A 310 -10.10 29.18 8.79
N TYR A 311 -9.80 28.72 10.00
CA TYR A 311 -8.96 29.40 10.98
C TYR A 311 -8.03 28.40 11.68
N ASP A 312 -6.94 28.90 12.26
CA ASP A 312 -5.92 28.05 12.92
C ASP A 312 -6.03 28.08 14.44
N MET A 313 -6.52 29.18 15.01
CA MET A 313 -6.65 29.32 16.45
C MET A 313 -7.99 29.97 16.81
N TRP A 314 -8.63 29.44 17.85
CA TRP A 314 -9.87 30.01 18.40
C TRP A 314 -9.68 30.39 19.87
N GLN A 315 -9.81 31.68 20.18
CA GLN A 315 -9.93 32.18 21.55
C GLN A 315 -11.38 31.98 22.02
N CYS A 316 -11.60 31.01 22.90
CA CYS A 316 -12.93 30.53 23.25
C CYS A 316 -13.52 31.19 24.50
N THR A 317 -12.68 31.77 25.35
CA THR A 317 -13.11 32.53 26.54
C THR A 317 -11.99 33.46 27.00
N SER A 318 -12.38 34.57 27.62
CA SER A 318 -11.51 35.54 28.28
C SER A 318 -11.55 35.47 29.81
N THR A 319 -12.38 34.57 30.34
CA THR A 319 -12.57 34.35 31.78
C THR A 319 -12.16 32.93 32.17
N GLY A 320 -11.15 32.38 31.50
CA GLY A 320 -10.56 31.10 31.87
C GLY A 320 -9.81 31.19 33.20
N SER A 321 -9.57 30.03 33.80
CA SER A 321 -8.73 29.89 35.00
C SER A 321 -7.67 28.84 34.74
N VAL A 322 -6.41 29.20 35.00
CA VAL A 322 -5.23 28.34 34.82
C VAL A 322 -4.36 28.48 36.06
N ASN A 323 -3.97 27.37 36.66
CA ASN A 323 -3.08 27.38 37.81
C ASN A 323 -1.72 28.00 37.44
N GLY A 324 -1.30 29.02 38.18
CA GLY A 324 -0.08 29.80 37.92
C GLY A 324 -0.32 31.15 37.26
N VAL A 325 -1.54 31.46 36.82
CA VAL A 325 -1.96 32.79 36.38
C VAL A 325 -2.88 33.42 37.44
N ASN A 326 -2.68 34.70 37.74
CA ASN A 326 -3.54 35.43 38.66
C ASN A 326 -4.76 35.98 37.92
N GLY A 327 -5.95 35.71 38.45
CA GLY A 327 -7.20 36.20 37.86
C GLY A 327 -7.60 35.48 36.58
N ASN A 328 -8.32 36.18 35.71
CA ASN A 328 -8.83 35.66 34.45
C ASN A 328 -7.72 35.56 33.39
N VAL A 329 -7.77 34.51 32.59
CA VAL A 329 -6.87 34.31 31.44
C VAL A 329 -7.64 33.86 30.20
N ASP A 330 -7.18 34.31 29.04
CA ASP A 330 -7.71 33.89 27.76
C ASP A 330 -7.33 32.44 27.45
N LEU A 331 -8.30 31.65 26.98
CA LEU A 331 -8.08 30.26 26.57
C LEU A 331 -8.24 30.13 25.06
N ASN A 332 -7.26 29.46 24.46
CA ASN A 332 -7.18 29.23 23.02
C ASN A 332 -7.13 27.75 22.69
N PHE A 333 -7.78 27.36 21.59
CA PHE A 333 -7.56 26.07 20.96
C PHE A 333 -6.82 26.23 19.65
N TRP A 334 -5.70 25.52 19.51
CA TRP A 334 -5.06 25.33 18.21
C TRP A 334 -5.90 24.30 17.44
N MET A 335 -6.32 24.68 16.24
CA MET A 335 -7.30 23.96 15.45
C MET A 335 -6.62 23.19 14.33
N LEU A 336 -6.89 21.90 14.30
CA LEU A 336 -6.65 20.99 13.20
C LEU A 336 -7.87 20.96 12.28
N LYS A 337 -7.63 20.73 10.98
CA LYS A 337 -8.66 20.31 10.02
C LYS A 337 -9.10 18.85 10.28
N THR A 338 -9.47 18.48 11.52
CA THR A 338 -10.18 17.22 11.78
C THR A 338 -11.69 17.45 11.77
N PHE A 339 -12.42 16.51 11.17
CA PHE A 339 -13.88 16.46 11.24
C PHE A 339 -14.25 15.29 12.15
N ASP A 340 -14.00 15.48 13.43
CA ASP A 340 -14.22 14.44 14.42
C ASP A 340 -15.71 14.25 14.71
N GLU A 341 -16.15 12.99 14.68
CA GLU A 341 -17.52 12.62 15.00
C GLU A 341 -17.78 12.74 16.51
N GLN A 342 -19.00 13.16 16.86
CA GLN A 342 -19.45 13.13 18.24
C GLN A 342 -19.50 11.67 18.76
N PRO A 343 -19.26 11.45 20.06
CA PRO A 343 -19.33 10.10 20.63
C PRO A 343 -20.74 9.53 20.49
N VAL A 344 -20.83 8.24 20.19
CA VAL A 344 -22.09 7.52 20.27
C VAL A 344 -22.54 7.47 21.73
N LYS A 345 -23.79 7.83 21.99
CA LYS A 345 -24.39 7.70 23.32
C LYS A 345 -24.51 6.22 23.70
N VAL A 346 -23.85 5.83 24.78
CA VAL A 346 -23.82 4.46 25.30
C VAL A 346 -24.21 4.44 26.79
N ASN A 347 -24.74 3.31 27.25
CA ASN A 347 -25.17 3.14 28.64
C ASN A 347 -23.99 2.91 29.60
N ASP A 348 -22.90 2.36 29.09
CA ASP A 348 -21.70 2.06 29.86
C ASP A 348 -20.46 2.49 29.07
N SER A 349 -19.81 3.55 29.55
CA SER A 349 -18.61 4.09 28.89
C SER A 349 -17.37 3.22 29.12
N LYS A 350 -17.31 2.42 30.19
CA LYS A 350 -16.09 1.70 30.62
C LYS A 350 -16.01 0.26 30.13
N ILE A 351 -17.07 -0.24 29.49
CA ILE A 351 -17.14 -1.63 29.02
C ILE A 351 -16.04 -1.98 28.03
N ILE A 352 -15.63 -1.02 27.19
CA ILE A 352 -14.48 -1.18 26.30
C ILE A 352 -13.62 0.09 26.27
N SER A 353 -12.33 -0.11 25.99
CA SER A 353 -11.39 0.95 25.63
C SER A 353 -10.53 0.53 24.44
N TYR A 354 -10.11 1.50 23.62
CA TYR A 354 -9.38 1.21 22.39
C TYR A 354 -8.50 2.38 21.95
N GLN A 355 -7.50 2.06 21.14
CA GLN A 355 -6.60 3.04 20.53
C GLN A 355 -6.10 2.55 19.18
N SER A 356 -5.71 3.49 18.32
CA SER A 356 -5.15 3.22 17.01
C SER A 356 -3.73 3.75 16.87
N TYR A 357 -2.93 3.08 16.05
CA TYR A 357 -1.62 3.52 15.60
C TYR A 357 -1.75 4.10 14.20
N MET A 358 -1.39 5.36 14.03
CA MET A 358 -1.51 6.09 12.77
C MET A 358 -0.16 6.34 12.11
N GLN A 359 -0.16 6.40 10.79
CA GLN A 359 0.99 6.90 10.02
C GLN A 359 1.40 8.28 10.53
N THR A 360 2.71 8.48 10.74
CA THR A 360 3.33 9.72 11.25
C THR A 360 3.03 10.01 12.72
N PHE A 361 1.80 9.80 13.20
CA PHE A 361 1.41 10.17 14.57
C PHE A 361 1.61 9.08 15.62
N GLY A 362 1.82 7.83 15.21
CA GLY A 362 2.01 6.72 16.15
C GLY A 362 0.76 6.40 16.95
N TRP A 363 0.93 5.90 18.18
CA TRP A 363 -0.19 5.55 19.06
C TRP A 363 -0.96 6.81 19.47
N GLN A 364 -2.24 6.81 19.18
CA GLN A 364 -3.18 7.84 19.64
C GLN A 364 -3.63 7.55 21.07
N PRO A 365 -4.14 8.55 21.80
CA PRO A 365 -4.70 8.34 23.14
C PRO A 365 -5.77 7.24 23.17
N VAL A 366 -5.85 6.55 24.31
CA VAL A 366 -6.92 5.57 24.58
C VAL A 366 -8.25 6.30 24.69
N VAL A 367 -9.24 5.80 23.96
CA VAL A 367 -10.63 6.26 24.01
C VAL A 367 -11.54 5.16 24.55
N GLN A 368 -12.72 5.56 25.02
CA GLN A 368 -13.70 4.69 25.68
C GLN A 368 -14.86 4.35 24.74
N ASN A 369 -15.79 3.52 25.21
CA ASN A 369 -16.95 3.08 24.45
C ASN A 369 -17.71 4.26 23.80
N GLY A 370 -17.97 4.17 22.50
CA GLY A 370 -18.67 5.18 21.68
C GLY A 370 -17.79 6.27 21.04
N TYR A 371 -16.54 6.44 21.45
CA TYR A 371 -15.66 7.51 20.95
C TYR A 371 -14.98 7.20 19.61
N GLN A 372 -14.48 8.21 18.91
CA GLN A 372 -13.64 7.99 17.74
C GLN A 372 -12.18 7.74 18.16
N THR A 373 -11.50 6.80 17.51
CA THR A 373 -10.03 6.75 17.46
C THR A 373 -9.54 6.93 16.03
N GLY A 374 -8.33 7.45 15.87
CA GLY A 374 -7.84 7.95 14.59
C GLY A 374 -8.37 9.34 14.25
N VAL A 375 -7.94 9.90 13.12
CA VAL A 375 -8.31 11.24 12.68
C VAL A 375 -8.74 11.26 11.21
N THR A 376 -9.75 12.06 10.91
CA THR A 376 -10.21 12.37 9.54
C THR A 376 -9.56 13.67 9.05
N GLY A 377 -9.59 13.94 7.75
CA GLY A 377 -9.11 15.20 7.16
C GLY A 377 -7.60 15.32 6.89
N TYR A 378 -6.77 14.49 7.54
CA TYR A 378 -5.30 14.51 7.39
C TYR A 378 -4.73 13.59 6.31
N ALA A 379 -5.58 12.80 5.65
CA ALA A 379 -5.17 11.76 4.71
C ALA A 379 -4.15 10.75 5.31
N LYS A 380 -4.22 10.49 6.63
CA LYS A 380 -3.34 9.56 7.35
C LYS A 380 -4.03 8.21 7.54
N ARG A 381 -3.29 7.12 7.29
CA ARG A 381 -3.77 5.74 7.46
C ARG A 381 -3.65 5.27 8.91
N LEU A 382 -4.58 4.42 9.34
CA LEU A 382 -4.36 3.47 10.43
C LEU A 382 -3.45 2.33 9.94
N GLU A 383 -2.52 1.92 10.80
CA GLU A 383 -1.65 0.75 10.55
C GLU A 383 -1.87 -0.37 11.57
N ALA A 384 -2.29 -0.03 12.80
CA ALA A 384 -2.63 -1.00 13.85
C ALA A 384 -3.70 -0.45 14.81
N PHE A 385 -4.35 -1.32 15.58
CA PHE A 385 -5.23 -0.95 16.69
C PHE A 385 -5.24 -2.02 17.80
N LYS A 386 -5.71 -1.63 18.98
CA LYS A 386 -5.94 -2.49 20.15
C LYS A 386 -7.29 -2.18 20.77
N ILE A 387 -8.00 -3.21 21.22
CA ILE A 387 -9.27 -3.09 21.95
C ILE A 387 -9.20 -3.94 23.21
N ASN A 388 -9.66 -3.37 24.33
CA ASN A 388 -9.78 -4.03 25.63
C ASN A 388 -11.23 -3.97 26.11
N VAL A 389 -11.72 -5.05 26.71
CA VAL A 389 -12.88 -5.08 27.60
C VAL A 389 -12.42 -4.65 29.00
N GLY A 390 -13.22 -3.82 29.66
CA GLY A 390 -12.95 -3.36 31.02
C GLY A 390 -13.04 -4.47 32.08
N SER A 391 -12.74 -4.13 33.33
CA SER A 391 -12.95 -5.02 34.48
C SER A 391 -14.40 -4.98 34.95
N GLY A 392 -14.91 -6.07 35.55
CA GLY A 392 -16.25 -6.11 36.15
C GLY A 392 -17.34 -6.70 35.26
N TYR A 393 -17.00 -7.17 34.05
CA TYR A 393 -17.93 -7.73 33.08
C TYR A 393 -17.87 -9.26 32.99
N GLY A 394 -17.51 -9.94 34.07
CA GLY A 394 -17.37 -11.40 34.11
C GLY A 394 -16.35 -11.91 33.09
N ASP A 395 -16.73 -12.92 32.30
CA ASP A 395 -15.90 -13.51 31.23
C ASP A 395 -16.13 -12.85 29.86
N LEU A 396 -16.71 -11.65 29.80
CA LEU A 396 -16.87 -10.92 28.54
C LEU A 396 -15.49 -10.70 27.89
N GLY A 397 -15.31 -11.31 26.74
CA GLY A 397 -14.12 -11.17 25.92
C GLY A 397 -14.42 -10.42 24.62
N ILE A 398 -13.35 -10.12 23.89
CA ILE A 398 -13.42 -9.54 22.56
C ILE A 398 -12.37 -10.19 21.65
N GLN A 399 -12.75 -10.40 20.39
CA GLN A 399 -11.87 -10.79 19.32
C GLN A 399 -11.99 -9.83 18.14
N TYR A 400 -10.87 -9.51 17.51
CA TYR A 400 -10.84 -8.62 16.36
C TYR A 400 -9.74 -8.99 15.37
N SER A 401 -9.93 -8.59 14.12
CA SER A 401 -9.00 -8.84 13.01
C SER A 401 -8.92 -7.62 12.09
N ALA A 402 -7.76 -7.44 11.46
CA ALA A 402 -7.51 -6.40 10.47
C ALA A 402 -7.27 -7.02 9.09
N HIS A 403 -7.85 -6.42 8.06
CA HIS A 403 -7.45 -6.62 6.67
C HIS A 403 -6.33 -5.64 6.33
N VAL A 404 -5.10 -6.13 6.21
CA VAL A 404 -3.91 -5.31 6.01
C VAL A 404 -3.46 -5.39 4.55
N GLU A 405 -3.01 -4.26 4.01
CA GLU A 405 -2.43 -4.19 2.67
C GLU A 405 -1.43 -5.33 2.42
N SER A 406 -1.59 -6.03 1.29
CA SER A 406 -0.76 -7.16 0.84
C SER A 406 -0.82 -8.43 1.70
N TYR A 407 -1.31 -8.36 2.95
CA TYR A 407 -1.45 -9.53 3.83
C TYR A 407 -2.88 -10.09 3.83
N GLY A 408 -3.88 -9.26 3.53
CA GLY A 408 -5.28 -9.65 3.62
C GLY A 408 -5.76 -9.69 5.07
N TRP A 409 -6.81 -10.47 5.33
CA TRP A 409 -7.30 -10.71 6.69
C TRP A 409 -6.26 -11.46 7.51
N GLN A 410 -5.86 -10.88 8.65
CA GLN A 410 -5.04 -11.55 9.65
C GLN A 410 -5.91 -12.43 10.57
N ASP A 411 -5.27 -13.31 11.32
CA ASP A 411 -5.97 -14.09 12.36
C ASP A 411 -6.62 -13.17 13.41
N TYR A 412 -7.68 -13.68 14.04
CA TYR A 412 -8.30 -12.97 15.16
C TYR A 412 -7.34 -12.91 16.34
N VAL A 413 -7.19 -11.71 16.89
CA VAL A 413 -6.50 -11.46 18.15
C VAL A 413 -7.51 -11.13 19.24
N SER A 414 -7.10 -11.27 20.50
CA SER A 414 -7.96 -11.08 21.67
C SER A 414 -7.61 -9.78 22.42
N ASN A 415 -8.32 -9.54 23.53
CA ASN A 415 -8.14 -8.42 24.45
C ASN A 415 -6.71 -7.85 24.52
N GLY A 416 -6.56 -6.57 24.20
CA GLY A 416 -5.29 -5.81 24.28
C GLY A 416 -4.19 -6.19 23.29
N THR A 417 -4.40 -7.23 22.48
CA THR A 417 -3.41 -7.72 21.50
C THR A 417 -3.44 -6.88 20.22
N LEU A 418 -2.29 -6.65 19.62
CA LEU A 418 -2.20 -5.82 18.42
C LEU A 418 -2.85 -6.49 17.20
N ALA A 419 -3.78 -5.79 16.53
CA ALA A 419 -4.22 -6.11 15.17
C ALA A 419 -3.61 -5.11 14.18
N GLY A 420 -3.16 -5.58 13.01
CA GLY A 420 -2.44 -4.76 12.03
C GLY A 420 -0.92 -4.91 12.12
N THR A 421 -0.19 -3.84 11.81
CA THR A 421 1.28 -3.78 11.86
C THR A 421 1.76 -2.41 12.31
N THR A 422 2.83 -2.35 13.09
CA THR A 422 3.57 -1.12 13.37
C THR A 422 4.91 -1.13 12.62
N GLY A 423 5.36 0.02 12.13
CA GLY A 423 6.68 0.19 11.49
C GLY A 423 6.85 -0.44 10.10
N LYS A 424 5.85 -1.17 9.58
CA LYS A 424 5.90 -1.80 8.24
C LYS A 424 5.32 -0.94 7.12
N SER A 425 4.81 0.26 7.46
CA SER A 425 4.14 1.16 6.52
C SER A 425 2.98 0.52 5.75
N LYS A 426 2.24 -0.39 6.38
CA LYS A 426 1.07 -1.07 5.79
C LYS A 426 -0.21 -0.50 6.35
N ARG A 427 -1.13 -0.10 5.46
CA ARG A 427 -2.47 0.38 5.84
C ARG A 427 -3.37 -0.78 6.26
N ILE A 428 -4.23 -0.52 7.23
CA ILE A 428 -5.48 -1.27 7.42
C ILE A 428 -6.49 -0.78 6.38
N GLU A 429 -7.22 -1.72 5.77
CA GLU A 429 -8.26 -1.45 4.77
C GLU A 429 -9.66 -1.83 5.28
N ALA A 430 -9.76 -2.80 6.19
CA ALA A 430 -11.01 -3.21 6.83
C ALA A 430 -10.75 -3.87 8.20
N VAL A 431 -11.79 -3.99 9.03
CA VAL A 431 -11.75 -4.61 10.36
C VAL A 431 -12.95 -5.54 10.59
N LYS A 432 -12.80 -6.51 11.51
CA LYS A 432 -13.88 -7.33 12.08
C LYS A 432 -13.73 -7.34 13.59
N ILE A 433 -14.83 -7.21 14.33
CA ILE A 433 -14.83 -7.14 15.79
C ILE A 433 -16.04 -7.89 16.33
N LYS A 434 -15.83 -8.83 17.25
CA LYS A 434 -16.90 -9.60 17.89
C LYS A 434 -16.63 -9.78 19.38
N LEU A 435 -17.71 -9.83 20.16
CA LEU A 435 -17.63 -10.18 21.58
C LEU A 435 -17.59 -11.71 21.74
N THR A 436 -16.94 -12.18 22.80
CA THR A 436 -16.78 -13.60 23.14
C THR A 436 -17.04 -13.84 24.63
N GLY A 437 -17.04 -15.10 25.06
CA GLY A 437 -17.36 -15.49 26.44
C GLY A 437 -18.86 -15.58 26.70
N SER A 438 -19.24 -16.11 27.87
CA SER A 438 -20.64 -16.34 28.24
C SER A 438 -21.45 -15.04 28.35
N GLN A 439 -20.81 -13.96 28.80
CA GLN A 439 -21.45 -12.64 28.91
C GLN A 439 -21.74 -11.96 27.56
N ALA A 440 -21.15 -12.40 26.44
CA ALA A 440 -21.39 -11.79 25.12
C ALA A 440 -22.86 -11.84 24.70
N SER A 441 -23.63 -12.80 25.22
CA SER A 441 -25.08 -12.90 25.00
C SER A 441 -25.88 -11.67 25.49
N LYS A 442 -25.31 -10.88 26.40
CA LYS A 442 -25.93 -9.68 26.99
C LYS A 442 -25.71 -8.40 26.18
N TYR A 443 -24.88 -8.45 25.13
CA TYR A 443 -24.46 -7.26 24.40
C TYR A 443 -24.50 -7.45 22.88
N ASP A 444 -24.60 -6.32 22.18
CA ASP A 444 -24.24 -6.20 20.77
C ASP A 444 -23.07 -5.23 20.65
N ILE A 445 -22.17 -5.48 19.70
CA ILE A 445 -21.10 -4.56 19.33
C ILE A 445 -21.33 -4.04 17.92
N TYR A 446 -21.39 -2.73 17.80
CA TYR A 446 -21.46 -2.00 16.54
C TYR A 446 -20.15 -1.23 16.31
N TYR A 447 -19.67 -1.21 15.07
CA TYR A 447 -18.48 -0.44 14.70
C TYR A 447 -18.54 0.02 13.25
N ARG A 448 -17.93 1.18 12.99
CA ARG A 448 -17.76 1.72 11.64
C ARG A 448 -16.35 2.26 11.45
N VAL A 449 -15.97 2.43 10.20
CA VAL A 449 -14.66 2.99 9.83
C VAL A 449 -14.82 4.14 8.83
N HIS A 450 -13.95 5.13 8.93
CA HIS A 450 -13.77 6.15 7.92
C HIS A 450 -12.75 5.64 6.90
N ALA A 451 -13.18 5.36 5.66
CA ALA A 451 -12.33 4.85 4.60
C ALA A 451 -12.01 5.95 3.58
N GLN A 452 -10.76 5.98 3.11
CA GLN A 452 -10.29 6.95 2.10
C GLN A 452 -11.24 6.98 0.89
N SER A 453 -11.66 8.18 0.50
CA SER A 453 -12.59 8.46 -0.61
C SER A 453 -14.04 8.00 -0.40
N TYR A 454 -14.34 7.23 0.64
CA TYR A 454 -15.70 6.78 0.97
C TYR A 454 -16.30 7.57 2.13
N GLY A 455 -15.46 8.16 2.99
CA GLY A 455 -15.93 8.75 4.23
C GLY A 455 -16.25 7.67 5.27
N TRP A 456 -17.16 7.96 6.19
CA TRP A 456 -17.72 6.96 7.09
C TRP A 456 -18.59 5.98 6.33
N LEU A 457 -18.23 4.70 6.38
CA LEU A 457 -19.12 3.62 5.99
C LEU A 457 -20.13 3.34 7.11
N ASP A 458 -21.16 2.57 6.79
CA ASP A 458 -22.21 2.18 7.74
C ASP A 458 -21.69 1.30 8.88
N TRP A 459 -22.53 1.08 9.88
CA TRP A 459 -22.21 0.31 11.08
C TRP A 459 -22.27 -1.21 10.80
N ALA A 460 -21.15 -1.90 11.02
CA ALA A 460 -21.08 -3.35 11.11
C ALA A 460 -21.52 -3.83 12.49
N LYS A 461 -22.05 -5.05 12.57
CA LYS A 461 -22.49 -5.67 13.82
C LYS A 461 -21.79 -7.02 14.07
N ASN A 462 -21.39 -7.29 15.31
CA ASN A 462 -21.04 -8.64 15.81
C ASN A 462 -20.19 -9.53 14.88
N GLY A 463 -19.05 -9.03 14.39
CA GLY A 463 -18.10 -9.79 13.57
C GLY A 463 -18.24 -9.59 12.06
N GLU A 464 -19.25 -8.85 11.59
CA GLU A 464 -19.34 -8.37 10.21
C GLU A 464 -18.12 -7.55 9.81
N ALA A 465 -17.74 -7.54 8.54
CA ALA A 465 -16.63 -6.68 8.11
C ALA A 465 -17.07 -5.21 8.12
N ALA A 466 -16.14 -4.29 8.41
CA ALA A 466 -16.28 -2.85 8.20
C ALA A 466 -15.06 -2.33 7.41
N GLY A 467 -15.27 -1.57 6.33
CA GLY A 467 -14.18 -1.01 5.51
C GLY A 467 -14.22 -1.41 4.03
N THR A 468 -13.04 -1.54 3.42
CA THR A 468 -12.92 -1.89 1.99
C THR A 468 -12.02 -3.10 1.76
N GLN A 469 -12.33 -3.92 0.75
CA GLN A 469 -11.46 -5.01 0.31
C GLN A 469 -11.27 -5.01 -1.20
N GLY A 470 -10.00 -4.92 -1.63
CA GLY A 470 -9.60 -4.91 -3.04
C GLY A 470 -9.70 -3.55 -3.74
N TYR A 471 -10.24 -2.52 -3.07
CA TYR A 471 -10.20 -1.13 -3.55
C TYR A 471 -8.93 -0.36 -3.14
N SER A 472 -8.07 -0.99 -2.34
CA SER A 472 -6.83 -0.38 -1.83
C SER A 472 -7.05 0.93 -1.05
N LYS A 473 -8.17 1.05 -0.33
CA LYS A 473 -8.49 2.25 0.46
C LYS A 473 -8.12 2.04 1.92
N ARG A 474 -7.33 2.96 2.46
CA ARG A 474 -6.95 2.96 3.88
C ARG A 474 -8.14 3.32 4.77
N VAL A 475 -8.15 2.77 5.97
CA VAL A 475 -8.93 3.29 7.11
C VAL A 475 -8.16 4.48 7.71
N GLU A 476 -8.89 5.54 8.09
CA GLU A 476 -8.35 6.79 8.67
C GLU A 476 -8.87 7.04 10.10
N ALA A 477 -10.06 6.53 10.44
CA ALA A 477 -10.62 6.57 11.79
C ALA A 477 -11.60 5.40 12.01
N MET A 478 -11.94 5.11 13.26
CA MET A 478 -12.96 4.12 13.64
C MET A 478 -13.75 4.55 14.88
N GLN A 479 -15.00 4.10 14.99
CA GLN A 479 -15.84 4.22 16.18
C GLN A 479 -16.40 2.84 16.57
N ILE A 480 -16.43 2.56 17.87
CA ILE A 480 -16.90 1.28 18.41
C ILE A 480 -17.87 1.54 19.56
N ALA A 481 -19.06 0.93 19.49
CA ALA A 481 -20.11 1.03 20.48
C ALA A 481 -20.58 -0.37 20.92
N VAL A 482 -20.35 -0.71 22.20
CA VAL A 482 -20.97 -1.86 22.87
C VAL A 482 -22.22 -1.39 23.59
N VAL A 483 -23.33 -2.04 23.32
CA VAL A 483 -24.66 -1.70 23.82
C VAL A 483 -25.37 -2.96 24.32
N PRO A 484 -26.41 -2.84 25.18
CA PRO A 484 -27.21 -4.00 25.58
C PRO A 484 -27.75 -4.77 24.38
N LYS A 485 -27.89 -6.09 24.52
CA LYS A 485 -28.36 -6.98 23.45
C LYS A 485 -29.68 -6.48 22.87
N GLY A 486 -29.77 -6.44 21.53
CA GLY A 486 -30.99 -6.03 20.83
C GLY A 486 -31.18 -4.52 20.71
N SER A 487 -30.26 -3.70 21.23
CA SER A 487 -30.30 -2.26 21.01
C SER A 487 -30.16 -1.92 19.53
N ALA A 488 -30.82 -0.83 19.12
CA ALA A 488 -30.69 -0.28 17.77
C ALA A 488 -29.24 0.09 17.45
N ALA A 489 -28.86 -0.03 16.18
CA ALA A 489 -27.59 0.45 15.70
C ALA A 489 -27.51 1.99 15.84
N PRO A 490 -26.32 2.57 16.09
CA PRO A 490 -26.17 4.03 16.17
C PRO A 490 -26.50 4.77 14.85
N GLY A 491 -26.51 4.05 13.73
CA GLY A 491 -26.87 4.57 12.40
C GLY A 491 -27.20 3.43 11.44
N SER A 492 -27.20 3.71 10.13
CA SER A 492 -27.42 2.70 9.09
C SER A 492 -26.43 1.54 9.20
N THR A 493 -26.88 0.34 8.84
CA THR A 493 -26.08 -0.90 8.77
C THR A 493 -26.10 -1.50 7.36
N ALA A 494 -26.47 -0.73 6.34
CA ALA A 494 -26.73 -1.24 5.00
C ALA A 494 -25.44 -1.57 4.24
N GLU A 495 -24.44 -0.70 4.30
CA GLU A 495 -23.18 -0.87 3.57
C GLU A 495 -21.94 -0.67 4.46
N PRO A 496 -21.74 -1.49 5.51
CA PRO A 496 -20.59 -1.33 6.39
C PRO A 496 -19.27 -1.73 5.71
N PHE A 497 -19.35 -2.57 4.66
CA PHE A 497 -18.19 -3.12 3.98
C PHE A 497 -18.40 -3.26 2.49
N VAL A 498 -17.46 -2.71 1.73
CA VAL A 498 -17.44 -2.76 0.26
C VAL A 498 -16.28 -3.59 -0.23
N LYS A 499 -16.53 -4.47 -1.20
CA LYS A 499 -15.48 -5.31 -1.78
C LYS A 499 -15.58 -5.43 -3.28
N THR A 500 -14.43 -5.57 -3.92
CA THR A 500 -14.37 -6.02 -5.33
C THR A 500 -14.67 -7.52 -5.39
N ALA A 501 -15.05 -8.00 -6.59
CA ALA A 501 -15.37 -9.41 -6.79
C ALA A 501 -14.20 -10.34 -6.40
N THR A 502 -14.53 -11.46 -5.79
CA THR A 502 -13.60 -12.57 -5.54
C THR A 502 -13.14 -13.15 -6.87
N ALA A 503 -11.83 -13.24 -7.08
CA ALA A 503 -11.25 -13.67 -8.34
C ALA A 503 -10.00 -14.51 -8.14
N VAL A 504 -9.72 -15.48 -9.02
CA VAL A 504 -8.40 -16.11 -9.09
C VAL A 504 -7.48 -15.25 -9.97
N LYS A 505 -6.31 -14.89 -9.43
CA LYS A 505 -5.19 -14.29 -10.16
C LYS A 505 -4.11 -15.32 -10.35
N TYR A 506 -3.61 -15.47 -11.57
CA TYR A 506 -2.60 -16.49 -11.89
C TYR A 506 -1.64 -16.01 -12.96
N SER A 507 -0.49 -16.66 -13.04
CA SER A 507 0.51 -16.38 -14.06
C SER A 507 1.18 -17.66 -14.51
N ALA A 508 1.59 -17.68 -15.78
CA ALA A 508 2.33 -18.77 -16.38
C ALA A 508 3.68 -18.28 -16.87
N TYR A 509 4.76 -18.99 -16.50
CA TYR A 509 6.11 -18.68 -16.97
C TYR A 509 6.34 -19.37 -18.31
N ALA A 510 6.35 -18.58 -19.39
CA ALA A 510 6.62 -19.07 -20.73
C ALA A 510 8.10 -18.90 -21.09
N LYS A 511 8.73 -19.96 -21.59
CA LYS A 511 10.15 -19.95 -21.94
C LYS A 511 10.47 -18.83 -22.94
N GLY A 512 11.44 -17.99 -22.60
CA GLY A 512 11.88 -16.86 -23.41
C GLY A 512 10.91 -15.67 -23.46
N ILE A 513 9.92 -15.61 -22.57
CA ILE A 513 9.03 -14.44 -22.38
C ILE A 513 9.01 -14.03 -20.91
N GLY A 514 8.93 -14.99 -19.99
CA GLY A 514 8.75 -14.74 -18.56
C GLY A 514 7.30 -14.93 -18.12
N TRP A 515 6.91 -14.24 -17.06
CA TRP A 515 5.58 -14.37 -16.44
C TRP A 515 4.50 -13.65 -17.26
N LEU A 516 3.49 -14.41 -17.67
CA LEU A 516 2.28 -13.91 -18.32
C LEU A 516 1.10 -14.04 -17.37
N SER A 517 0.58 -12.90 -16.91
CA SER A 517 -0.49 -12.84 -15.90
C SER A 517 -1.89 -12.81 -16.51
N ALA A 518 -2.82 -13.45 -15.83
CA ALA A 518 -4.25 -13.43 -16.15
C ALA A 518 -5.09 -13.50 -14.85
N ALA A 519 -6.39 -13.28 -15.01
CA ALA A 519 -7.37 -13.47 -13.95
C ALA A 519 -8.65 -14.06 -14.52
N ASP A 520 -9.38 -14.83 -13.71
CA ASP A 520 -10.74 -15.35 -13.96
C ASP A 520 -11.11 -15.63 -15.43
N GLY A 521 -10.69 -16.80 -15.90
CA GLY A 521 -11.02 -17.34 -17.22
C GLY A 521 -10.24 -16.72 -18.39
N LYS A 522 -9.42 -15.69 -18.17
CA LYS A 522 -8.53 -15.12 -19.21
C LYS A 522 -7.28 -15.98 -19.41
N THR A 523 -6.67 -15.92 -20.59
CA THR A 523 -5.55 -16.82 -20.90
C THR A 523 -4.24 -16.34 -20.28
N ALA A 524 -3.53 -17.21 -19.57
CA ALA A 524 -2.11 -17.05 -19.22
C ALA A 524 -1.25 -18.01 -20.05
N GLY A 525 -0.27 -17.49 -20.79
CA GLY A 525 0.57 -18.26 -21.71
C GLY A 525 0.40 -17.86 -23.18
N THR A 526 0.86 -18.70 -24.10
CA THR A 526 0.90 -18.40 -25.54
C THR A 526 0.30 -19.53 -26.38
N SER A 527 -1.02 -19.55 -26.50
CA SER A 527 -1.74 -20.56 -27.29
C SER A 527 -1.31 -20.55 -28.77
N GLY A 528 -0.83 -21.68 -29.29
CA GLY A 528 -0.52 -21.89 -30.70
C GLY A 528 0.85 -21.36 -31.14
N GLN A 529 1.66 -20.83 -30.21
CA GLN A 529 2.98 -20.26 -30.52
C GLN A 529 4.13 -21.25 -30.28
N ALA A 530 3.82 -22.51 -29.98
CA ALA A 530 4.79 -23.56 -29.75
C ALA A 530 5.80 -23.33 -28.60
N ARG A 531 5.44 -22.49 -27.64
CA ARG A 531 6.27 -22.22 -26.45
C ARG A 531 5.83 -23.08 -25.28
N ILE A 532 6.80 -23.56 -24.51
CA ILE A 532 6.55 -24.35 -23.29
C ILE A 532 6.25 -23.43 -22.11
N LEU A 533 5.34 -23.86 -21.24
CA LEU A 533 5.25 -23.35 -19.87
C LEU A 533 6.16 -24.14 -18.95
N GLU A 534 6.88 -23.45 -18.06
CA GLU A 534 7.81 -24.08 -17.10
C GLU A 534 7.35 -23.97 -15.64
N SER A 535 6.52 -22.97 -15.32
CA SER A 535 6.03 -22.73 -13.96
C SER A 535 4.67 -22.01 -13.95
N LEU A 536 3.89 -22.22 -12.90
CA LEU A 536 2.62 -21.55 -12.61
C LEU A 536 2.65 -20.95 -11.20
N GLN A 537 1.97 -19.82 -11.02
CA GLN A 537 1.64 -19.27 -9.70
C GLN A 537 0.20 -18.78 -9.70
N MET A 538 -0.52 -18.98 -8.59
CA MET A 538 -1.94 -18.64 -8.46
C MET A 538 -2.28 -18.20 -7.04
N LYS A 539 -3.16 -17.21 -6.90
CA LYS A 539 -3.72 -16.77 -5.62
C LYS A 539 -5.16 -16.32 -5.78
N ILE A 540 -5.95 -16.43 -4.72
CA ILE A 540 -7.28 -15.82 -4.66
C ILE A 540 -7.12 -14.36 -4.27
N ALA A 541 -7.72 -13.46 -5.04
CA ALA A 541 -7.90 -12.06 -4.70
C ALA A 541 -9.29 -11.86 -4.13
N ASN A 542 -9.37 -11.09 -3.04
CA ASN A 542 -10.61 -10.70 -2.38
C ASN A 542 -11.47 -11.89 -1.91
N GLY A 543 -10.84 -12.98 -1.46
CA GLY A 543 -11.50 -14.18 -0.94
C GLY A 543 -12.54 -13.88 0.15
N GLU A 544 -13.56 -14.74 0.21
CA GLU A 544 -14.53 -14.82 1.31
C GLU A 544 -14.17 -16.02 2.19
N GLY A 545 -14.07 -15.82 3.51
CA GLY A 545 -13.75 -16.91 4.44
C GLY A 545 -12.30 -17.37 4.41
N THR A 546 -12.03 -18.49 5.09
CA THR A 546 -10.72 -19.14 5.17
C THR A 546 -10.46 -20.09 3.98
N GLY A 547 -9.19 -20.43 3.72
CA GLY A 547 -8.80 -21.40 2.70
C GLY A 547 -7.84 -20.88 1.64
N SER A 548 -7.31 -21.80 0.84
CA SER A 548 -6.26 -21.53 -0.16
C SER A 548 -6.67 -22.04 -1.54
N ILE A 549 -6.07 -21.47 -2.59
CA ILE A 549 -5.98 -22.15 -3.88
C ILE A 549 -4.72 -23.01 -3.91
N VAL A 550 -4.90 -24.31 -4.14
CA VAL A 550 -3.84 -25.32 -4.16
C VAL A 550 -3.70 -25.85 -5.58
N TYR A 551 -2.47 -26.00 -6.06
CA TYR A 551 -2.18 -26.43 -7.42
C TYR A 551 -0.88 -27.24 -7.51
N ASN A 552 -0.89 -28.20 -8.43
CA ASN A 552 0.22 -29.11 -8.69
C ASN A 552 0.44 -29.21 -10.20
N THR A 553 1.70 -29.23 -10.62
CA THR A 553 2.08 -29.33 -12.04
C THR A 553 2.75 -30.67 -12.31
N TYR A 554 2.36 -31.31 -13.42
CA TYR A 554 3.05 -32.47 -13.96
C TYR A 554 4.11 -31.99 -14.96
N VAL A 555 5.38 -32.22 -14.64
CA VAL A 555 6.53 -31.72 -15.39
C VAL A 555 7.23 -32.86 -16.14
N GLN A 556 7.68 -32.57 -17.36
CA GLN A 556 8.42 -33.49 -18.22
C GLN A 556 9.54 -34.22 -17.46
N SER A 557 9.52 -35.56 -17.53
CA SER A 557 10.51 -36.47 -16.92
C SER A 557 10.63 -36.38 -15.39
N THR A 558 9.77 -35.60 -14.73
CA THR A 558 9.70 -35.47 -13.27
C THR A 558 8.38 -36.02 -12.74
N GLY A 559 7.28 -35.87 -13.49
CA GLY A 559 5.94 -36.18 -13.03
C GLY A 559 5.34 -35.05 -12.18
N TRP A 560 4.41 -35.40 -11.29
CA TRP A 560 3.82 -34.44 -10.35
C TRP A 560 4.88 -33.91 -9.38
N THR A 561 5.01 -32.59 -9.28
CA THR A 561 6.07 -31.94 -8.49
C THR A 561 5.68 -31.60 -7.05
N GLY A 562 4.46 -31.96 -6.65
CA GLY A 562 3.91 -31.67 -5.32
C GLY A 562 3.09 -30.37 -5.30
N GLU A 563 2.22 -30.28 -4.30
CA GLU A 563 1.27 -29.18 -4.17
C GLU A 563 1.94 -27.87 -3.74
N LYS A 564 1.45 -26.78 -4.33
CA LYS A 564 1.79 -25.39 -3.99
C LYS A 564 0.50 -24.63 -3.75
N LYS A 565 0.59 -23.55 -2.97
CA LYS A 565 -0.56 -22.72 -2.63
C LYS A 565 -0.22 -21.23 -2.69
N ASP A 566 -1.24 -20.42 -2.95
CA ASP A 566 -1.26 -18.96 -2.74
C ASP A 566 0.03 -18.23 -3.13
N GLY A 567 0.32 -18.20 -4.44
CA GLY A 567 1.45 -17.48 -5.03
C GLY A 567 2.75 -18.28 -5.10
N ALA A 568 2.88 -19.42 -4.41
CA ALA A 568 4.09 -20.25 -4.50
C ALA A 568 4.25 -20.89 -5.89
N SER A 569 5.43 -20.74 -6.50
CA SER A 569 5.68 -21.30 -7.84
C SER A 569 5.59 -22.83 -7.87
N SER A 570 4.83 -23.36 -8.82
CA SER A 570 4.67 -24.78 -9.11
C SER A 570 5.20 -25.10 -10.52
N GLY A 571 6.21 -25.95 -10.60
CA GLY A 571 6.96 -26.25 -11.81
C GLY A 571 8.47 -26.08 -11.61
N THR A 572 9.21 -25.99 -12.72
CA THR A 572 10.67 -25.90 -12.73
C THR A 572 11.13 -24.75 -13.62
N GLN A 573 10.87 -23.52 -13.17
CA GLN A 573 11.23 -22.28 -13.87
C GLN A 573 12.71 -22.28 -14.29
N GLY A 574 12.99 -21.97 -15.56
CA GLY A 574 14.36 -21.84 -16.08
C GLY A 574 15.07 -23.17 -16.39
N SER A 575 14.48 -24.31 -16.04
CA SER A 575 15.09 -25.63 -16.28
C SER A 575 14.99 -26.12 -17.74
N GLY A 576 14.18 -25.47 -18.58
CA GLY A 576 13.86 -25.98 -19.92
C GLY A 576 12.84 -27.12 -19.96
N LYS A 577 12.38 -27.61 -18.80
CA LYS A 577 11.37 -28.68 -18.71
C LYS A 577 9.96 -28.11 -18.80
N ARG A 578 9.15 -28.68 -19.68
CA ARG A 578 7.76 -28.27 -19.90
C ARG A 578 6.81 -28.82 -18.84
N ILE A 579 5.76 -28.07 -18.55
CA ILE A 579 4.53 -28.55 -17.91
C ILE A 579 3.71 -29.31 -18.97
N GLU A 580 3.16 -30.46 -18.59
CA GLU A 580 2.30 -31.29 -19.43
C GLU A 580 0.87 -31.39 -18.87
N ALA A 581 0.69 -31.34 -17.55
CA ALA A 581 -0.65 -31.31 -16.91
C ALA A 581 -0.67 -30.50 -15.61
N VAL A 582 -1.88 -30.16 -15.15
CA VAL A 582 -2.13 -29.36 -13.95
C VAL A 582 -3.31 -29.95 -13.18
N LYS A 583 -3.24 -29.90 -11.85
CA LYS A 583 -4.36 -30.07 -10.91
C LYS A 583 -4.50 -28.83 -10.05
N ILE A 584 -5.74 -28.44 -9.74
CA ILE A 584 -6.08 -27.27 -8.93
C ILE A 584 -7.31 -27.59 -8.07
N HIS A 585 -7.26 -27.29 -6.78
CA HIS A 585 -8.40 -27.36 -5.89
C HIS A 585 -8.40 -26.20 -4.88
N LEU A 586 -9.51 -26.04 -4.16
CA LEU A 586 -9.65 -25.07 -3.07
C LEU A 586 -9.69 -25.80 -1.73
N THR A 587 -9.21 -25.17 -0.68
CA THR A 587 -9.31 -25.67 0.71
C THR A 587 -10.13 -24.72 1.58
N GLY A 588 -10.42 -25.10 2.83
CA GLY A 588 -11.14 -24.27 3.80
C GLY A 588 -12.57 -23.92 3.38
N GLU A 589 -13.09 -22.82 3.90
CA GLU A 589 -14.42 -22.30 3.57
C GLU A 589 -14.56 -21.92 2.09
N MET A 590 -13.46 -21.49 1.45
CA MET A 590 -13.42 -21.21 0.01
C MET A 590 -13.92 -22.38 -0.84
N ALA A 591 -13.62 -23.63 -0.44
CA ALA A 591 -14.09 -24.84 -1.14
C ALA A 591 -15.60 -25.08 -1.02
N SER A 592 -16.22 -24.53 0.02
CA SER A 592 -17.67 -24.56 0.24
C SER A 592 -18.39 -23.47 -0.57
N TYR A 593 -17.75 -22.33 -0.79
CA TYR A 593 -18.34 -21.20 -1.51
C TYR A 593 -18.13 -21.25 -3.03
N TYR A 594 -17.06 -21.90 -3.48
CA TYR A 594 -16.66 -21.90 -4.88
C TYR A 594 -16.22 -23.28 -5.38
N ASP A 595 -16.35 -23.46 -6.69
CA ASP A 595 -15.64 -24.45 -7.46
C ASP A 595 -14.55 -23.74 -8.29
N VAL A 596 -13.40 -24.38 -8.46
CA VAL A 596 -12.35 -23.92 -9.37
C VAL A 596 -12.38 -24.74 -10.65
N TYR A 597 -12.59 -24.06 -11.78
CA TYR A 597 -12.54 -24.64 -13.11
C TYR A 597 -11.28 -24.21 -13.83
N TYR A 598 -10.64 -25.13 -14.53
CA TYR A 598 -9.41 -24.85 -15.27
C TYR A 598 -9.25 -25.73 -16.49
N ARG A 599 -8.55 -25.22 -17.49
CA ARG A 599 -8.21 -25.96 -18.70
C ARG A 599 -6.87 -25.53 -19.25
N THR A 600 -6.31 -26.37 -20.11
CA THR A 600 -4.99 -26.19 -20.70
C THR A 600 -5.07 -26.24 -22.22
N TYR A 601 -4.25 -25.41 -22.88
CA TYR A 601 -4.00 -25.48 -24.31
C TYR A 601 -2.79 -26.40 -24.52
N CYS A 602 -3.03 -27.59 -25.06
CA CYS A 602 -2.01 -28.62 -25.23
C CYS A 602 -1.56 -28.69 -26.69
N GLN A 603 -0.26 -28.88 -26.90
CA GLN A 603 0.30 -29.12 -28.23
C GLN A 603 -0.46 -30.23 -28.96
N SER A 604 -0.79 -29.98 -30.23
CA SER A 604 -1.55 -30.89 -31.11
C SER A 604 -3.02 -31.15 -30.75
N PHE A 605 -3.48 -30.79 -29.54
CA PHE A 605 -4.87 -31.00 -29.10
C PHE A 605 -5.66 -29.70 -28.93
N GLY A 606 -4.99 -28.55 -28.83
CA GLY A 606 -5.63 -27.27 -28.56
C GLY A 606 -6.19 -27.20 -27.14
N TRP A 607 -7.28 -26.45 -26.95
CA TRP A 607 -7.95 -26.37 -25.66
C TRP A 607 -8.66 -27.69 -25.32
N LEU A 608 -8.27 -28.29 -24.20
CA LEU A 608 -9.01 -29.40 -23.59
C LEU A 608 -10.19 -28.90 -22.77
N GLY A 609 -11.03 -29.83 -22.30
CA GLY A 609 -12.19 -29.51 -21.46
C GLY A 609 -11.82 -28.88 -20.12
N TRP A 610 -12.78 -28.21 -19.50
CA TRP A 610 -12.64 -27.63 -18.16
C TRP A 610 -12.65 -28.72 -17.09
N ALA A 611 -11.48 -28.98 -16.50
CA ALA A 611 -11.36 -29.71 -15.25
C ALA A 611 -11.99 -28.91 -14.11
N LYS A 612 -12.58 -29.62 -13.16
CA LYS A 612 -13.16 -29.10 -11.93
C LYS A 612 -12.44 -29.73 -10.74
N ASN A 613 -12.06 -28.94 -9.73
CA ASN A 613 -11.61 -29.39 -8.40
C ASN A 613 -10.79 -30.71 -8.38
N ASP A 614 -9.47 -30.60 -8.44
CA ASP A 614 -8.50 -31.72 -8.43
C ASP A 614 -8.53 -32.67 -9.65
N GLN A 615 -9.47 -32.50 -10.59
CA GLN A 615 -9.42 -33.22 -11.86
C GLN A 615 -8.20 -32.83 -12.71
N THR A 616 -7.54 -33.80 -13.32
CA THR A 616 -6.40 -33.49 -14.21
C THR A 616 -6.85 -32.66 -15.42
N ALA A 617 -6.08 -31.60 -15.72
CA ALA A 617 -6.15 -30.86 -16.98
C ALA A 617 -4.82 -30.94 -17.73
N GLY A 618 -4.83 -31.39 -19.00
CA GLY A 618 -3.63 -31.45 -19.84
C GLY A 618 -3.32 -32.82 -20.41
N THR A 619 -2.04 -33.16 -20.52
CA THR A 619 -1.60 -34.44 -21.04
C THR A 619 -0.67 -35.14 -20.07
N ILE A 620 -0.89 -36.42 -19.85
CA ILE A 620 -0.01 -37.30 -19.08
C ILE A 620 0.63 -38.29 -20.05
N ASP A 621 1.95 -38.47 -19.96
CA ASP A 621 2.75 -39.45 -20.72
C ASP A 621 2.76 -39.32 -22.25
N TYR A 622 2.02 -38.37 -22.84
CA TYR A 622 2.01 -38.06 -24.28
C TYR A 622 3.22 -37.24 -24.76
N GLY A 623 4.04 -36.72 -23.84
CA GLY A 623 5.15 -35.85 -24.20
C GLY A 623 4.76 -34.50 -24.82
N LYS A 624 3.49 -34.07 -24.68
CA LYS A 624 2.97 -32.81 -25.24
C LYS A 624 3.04 -31.70 -24.21
N ARG A 625 3.50 -30.53 -24.63
CA ARG A 625 3.56 -29.33 -23.76
C ARG A 625 2.18 -28.72 -23.57
N VAL A 626 1.97 -28.14 -22.39
CA VAL A 626 1.01 -27.06 -22.17
C VAL A 626 1.63 -25.74 -22.63
N GLU A 627 0.89 -24.97 -23.41
CA GLU A 627 1.30 -23.65 -23.91
C GLU A 627 0.57 -22.50 -23.23
N ALA A 628 -0.64 -22.76 -22.72
CA ALA A 628 -1.45 -21.78 -22.01
C ALA A 628 -2.42 -22.45 -21.03
N VAL A 629 -2.86 -21.69 -20.03
CA VAL A 629 -3.85 -22.10 -19.03
C VAL A 629 -4.96 -21.06 -18.91
N GLN A 630 -6.16 -21.53 -18.58
CA GLN A 630 -7.25 -20.70 -18.07
C GLN A 630 -7.73 -21.30 -16.76
N VAL A 631 -7.93 -20.45 -15.76
CA VAL A 631 -8.44 -20.79 -14.43
C VAL A 631 -9.54 -19.80 -14.08
N LYS A 632 -10.67 -20.29 -13.60
CA LYS A 632 -11.84 -19.48 -13.27
C LYS A 632 -12.48 -19.96 -11.98
N LEU A 633 -12.72 -19.02 -11.08
CA LEU A 633 -13.51 -19.26 -9.88
C LEU A 633 -15.01 -19.14 -10.22
N VAL A 634 -15.83 -20.06 -9.74
CA VAL A 634 -17.27 -20.09 -10.00
C VAL A 634 -17.99 -20.39 -8.68
N ARG A 635 -19.07 -19.67 -8.34
CA ARG A 635 -19.85 -19.94 -7.12
C ARG A 635 -20.30 -21.39 -7.09
N LYS A 636 -20.30 -22.00 -5.90
CA LYS A 636 -20.71 -23.40 -5.71
C LYS A 636 -22.08 -23.65 -6.33
N GLY A 637 -22.19 -24.71 -7.13
CA GLY A 637 -23.44 -25.09 -7.80
C GLY A 637 -23.76 -24.33 -9.09
N ALA A 638 -23.00 -23.29 -9.45
CA ALA A 638 -23.18 -22.62 -10.74
C ALA A 638 -22.56 -23.44 -11.91
N ALA A 639 -23.04 -23.16 -13.12
CA ALA A 639 -22.66 -23.88 -14.33
C ALA A 639 -21.16 -23.76 -14.66
N ALA A 640 -20.61 -24.82 -15.25
CA ALA A 640 -19.23 -24.82 -15.73
C ALA A 640 -19.02 -23.75 -16.83
N PRO A 641 -17.81 -23.16 -16.96
CA PRO A 641 -17.54 -22.14 -17.98
C PRO A 641 -17.58 -22.66 -19.43
N GLY A 642 -17.62 -23.98 -19.62
CA GLY A 642 -17.70 -24.66 -20.91
C GLY A 642 -17.69 -26.18 -20.74
N SER A 643 -17.46 -26.92 -21.83
CA SER A 643 -17.42 -28.39 -21.82
C SER A 643 -16.42 -28.93 -20.79
N THR A 644 -16.85 -29.92 -20.01
CA THR A 644 -16.05 -30.66 -19.02
C THR A 644 -15.61 -32.04 -19.53
N ALA A 645 -15.85 -32.35 -20.81
CA ALA A 645 -15.39 -33.60 -21.43
C ALA A 645 -13.92 -33.50 -21.84
N ASN A 646 -13.19 -34.62 -21.77
CA ASN A 646 -11.78 -34.73 -22.21
C ASN A 646 -10.87 -33.66 -21.58
N THR A 647 -10.94 -33.48 -20.27
CA THR A 647 -10.14 -32.48 -19.53
C THR A 647 -8.64 -32.82 -19.60
N TYR A 648 -8.32 -34.11 -19.70
CA TYR A 648 -6.97 -34.58 -19.94
C TYR A 648 -6.93 -35.70 -20.97
N LYS A 649 -5.73 -35.97 -21.48
CA LYS A 649 -5.40 -37.15 -22.29
C LYS A 649 -4.21 -37.86 -21.67
N GLN A 650 -4.29 -39.18 -21.51
CA GLN A 650 -3.17 -40.01 -21.06
C GLN A 650 -2.75 -40.98 -22.17
N ALA A 651 -1.45 -41.08 -22.44
CA ALA A 651 -0.96 -42.05 -23.40
C ALA A 651 -1.11 -43.44 -22.78
N GLU A 652 -1.60 -44.39 -23.56
CA GLU A 652 -1.70 -45.79 -23.18
C GLU A 652 -0.57 -46.59 -23.82
N ILE A 653 -0.09 -46.21 -25.01
CA ILE A 653 1.06 -46.85 -25.67
C ILE A 653 2.00 -45.83 -26.31
N LYS A 654 3.30 -46.14 -26.30
CA LYS A 654 4.32 -45.37 -27.02
C LYS A 654 5.23 -46.25 -27.84
N TYR A 655 5.55 -45.79 -29.04
CA TYR A 655 6.38 -46.53 -29.99
C TYR A 655 7.25 -45.61 -30.81
N ARG A 656 8.41 -46.11 -31.23
CA ARG A 656 9.30 -45.40 -32.15
C ARG A 656 9.88 -46.36 -33.16
N THR A 657 10.30 -45.80 -34.28
CA THR A 657 10.89 -46.56 -35.38
C THR A 657 12.28 -46.06 -35.72
N HIS A 658 13.15 -46.97 -36.14
CA HIS A 658 14.44 -46.65 -36.75
C HIS A 658 14.24 -46.50 -38.26
N VAL A 659 14.39 -45.28 -38.76
CA VAL A 659 14.15 -44.95 -40.17
C VAL A 659 15.49 -44.80 -40.87
N GLN A 660 15.61 -45.39 -42.07
CA GLN A 660 16.79 -45.23 -42.92
C GLN A 660 17.21 -43.76 -43.03
N THR A 661 18.53 -43.52 -42.91
CA THR A 661 19.14 -42.17 -42.91
C THR A 661 18.89 -41.34 -41.64
N TYR A 662 17.75 -41.51 -40.96
CA TYR A 662 17.38 -40.66 -39.81
C TYR A 662 17.62 -41.31 -38.44
N GLY A 663 17.87 -42.62 -38.38
CA GLY A 663 18.02 -43.34 -37.13
C GLY A 663 16.71 -43.47 -36.36
N TRP A 664 16.81 -43.63 -35.03
CA TRP A 664 15.65 -43.66 -34.14
C TRP A 664 14.92 -42.31 -34.11
N LYS A 665 13.62 -42.34 -34.43
CA LYS A 665 12.73 -41.19 -34.26
C LYS A 665 12.29 -41.04 -32.79
N ASP A 666 11.73 -39.88 -32.46
CA ASP A 666 11.03 -39.66 -31.20
C ASP A 666 9.87 -40.65 -31.03
N TYR A 667 9.44 -40.85 -29.79
CA TYR A 667 8.26 -41.65 -29.51
C TYR A 667 7.00 -40.99 -30.09
N SER A 668 6.24 -41.80 -30.80
CA SER A 668 4.86 -41.58 -31.20
C SER A 668 3.94 -42.26 -30.18
N TYR A 669 2.72 -41.75 -30.03
CA TYR A 669 1.75 -42.21 -29.05
C TYR A 669 0.42 -42.56 -29.72
N ASP A 670 -0.33 -43.51 -29.16
CA ASP A 670 -1.73 -43.86 -29.53
C ASP A 670 -2.26 -43.31 -30.87
N GLY A 671 -2.01 -44.07 -31.94
CA GLY A 671 -2.45 -43.77 -33.30
C GLY A 671 -1.60 -42.76 -34.08
N GLU A 672 -0.62 -42.09 -33.47
CA GLU A 672 0.31 -41.19 -34.18
C GLU A 672 1.21 -41.95 -35.17
N THR A 673 1.55 -41.33 -36.29
CA THR A 673 2.43 -41.98 -37.26
C THR A 673 3.88 -41.99 -36.76
N SER A 674 4.49 -43.18 -36.64
CA SER A 674 5.93 -43.34 -36.45
C SER A 674 6.58 -43.80 -37.77
N GLY A 675 7.51 -42.99 -38.29
CA GLY A 675 8.19 -43.25 -39.57
C GLY A 675 8.05 -42.07 -40.52
N THR A 676 8.07 -42.33 -41.82
CA THR A 676 7.86 -41.31 -42.87
C THR A 676 6.97 -41.84 -43.97
N THR A 677 5.97 -41.06 -44.40
CA THR A 677 5.20 -41.34 -45.61
C THR A 677 5.73 -40.52 -46.78
N GLY A 678 5.74 -41.08 -47.99
CA GLY A 678 6.08 -40.37 -49.23
C GLY A 678 7.56 -40.00 -49.42
N LYS A 679 8.44 -40.28 -48.45
CA LYS A 679 9.89 -39.97 -48.53
C LYS A 679 10.77 -41.12 -49.01
N ALA A 680 10.15 -42.26 -49.37
CA ALA A 680 10.83 -43.47 -49.80
C ALA A 680 11.89 -44.01 -48.81
N LYS A 681 11.75 -43.75 -47.51
CA LYS A 681 12.65 -44.26 -46.47
C LYS A 681 12.06 -45.50 -45.81
N ARG A 682 12.85 -46.57 -45.73
CA ARG A 682 12.44 -47.81 -45.05
C ARG A 682 12.50 -47.67 -43.52
N LEU A 683 11.63 -48.38 -42.83
CA LEU A 683 11.82 -48.76 -41.44
C LEU A 683 12.82 -49.93 -41.38
N GLU A 684 13.70 -49.91 -40.38
CA GLU A 684 14.71 -50.97 -40.15
C GLU A 684 14.48 -51.67 -38.80
N ALA A 685 13.96 -50.97 -37.80
CA ALA A 685 13.61 -51.51 -36.49
C ALA A 685 12.45 -50.74 -35.83
N ILE A 686 11.85 -51.33 -34.80
CA ILE A 686 10.78 -50.73 -34.00
C ILE A 686 10.95 -51.07 -32.52
N GLN A 687 10.56 -50.14 -31.65
CA GLN A 687 10.38 -50.34 -30.22
C GLN A 687 8.98 -49.89 -29.82
N ILE A 688 8.25 -50.76 -29.12
CA ILE A 688 6.90 -50.54 -28.60
C ILE A 688 6.93 -50.80 -27.10
N ARG A 689 6.34 -49.90 -26.31
CA ARG A 689 6.28 -50.02 -24.84
C ARG A 689 5.09 -49.28 -24.26
N PHE A 690 4.68 -49.66 -23.07
CA PHE A 690 3.76 -48.89 -22.26
C PHE A 690 4.50 -47.71 -21.60
N PRO A 691 3.80 -46.64 -21.20
CA PRO A 691 4.37 -45.60 -20.35
C PRO A 691 4.92 -46.14 -19.03
N ASP A 692 4.14 -46.98 -18.33
CA ASP A 692 4.60 -47.73 -17.17
C ASP A 692 5.46 -48.92 -17.61
N ALA A 693 6.75 -48.86 -17.27
CA ALA A 693 7.72 -49.89 -17.62
C ALA A 693 7.36 -51.26 -17.04
N LYS A 694 6.64 -51.34 -15.92
CA LYS A 694 6.19 -52.61 -15.32
C LYS A 694 5.20 -53.35 -16.21
N MET A 695 4.48 -52.62 -17.06
CA MET A 695 3.49 -53.19 -17.98
C MET A 695 4.11 -53.73 -19.27
N ASN A 696 5.40 -53.47 -19.53
CA ASN A 696 6.08 -53.89 -20.77
C ASN A 696 6.13 -55.41 -20.99
N GLN A 697 6.04 -56.21 -19.93
CA GLN A 697 5.95 -57.66 -20.03
C GLN A 697 4.66 -58.14 -20.74
N TYR A 698 3.63 -57.29 -20.80
CA TYR A 698 2.30 -57.61 -21.34
C TYR A 698 2.11 -57.20 -22.81
N ILE A 699 3.18 -56.85 -23.52
CA ILE A 699 3.15 -56.62 -24.96
C ILE A 699 4.29 -57.37 -25.64
N GLN A 700 3.97 -58.05 -26.73
CA GLN A 700 4.92 -58.78 -27.56
C GLN A 700 4.77 -58.39 -29.02
N TYR A 701 5.88 -58.31 -29.73
CA TYR A 701 5.88 -58.01 -31.16
C TYR A 701 7.05 -58.66 -31.88
N LYS A 702 6.89 -58.86 -33.18
CA LYS A 702 7.95 -59.32 -34.08
C LYS A 702 7.78 -58.72 -35.46
N THR A 703 8.87 -58.71 -36.23
CA THR A 703 8.91 -58.13 -37.56
C THR A 703 9.39 -59.15 -38.59
N HIS A 704 8.86 -59.06 -39.81
CA HIS A 704 9.42 -59.71 -40.98
C HIS A 704 10.49 -58.80 -41.58
N VAL A 705 11.73 -59.25 -41.60
CA VAL A 705 12.89 -58.47 -42.05
C VAL A 705 13.41 -59.05 -43.36
N GLN A 706 13.81 -58.18 -44.29
CA GLN A 706 14.49 -58.59 -45.52
C GLN A 706 15.62 -59.57 -45.23
N THR A 707 15.72 -60.65 -46.02
CA THR A 707 16.69 -61.75 -45.88
C THR A 707 16.41 -62.70 -44.71
N TYR A 708 15.90 -62.23 -43.57
CA TYR A 708 15.73 -63.05 -42.36
C TYR A 708 14.32 -63.61 -42.16
N GLY A 709 13.33 -63.06 -42.85
CA GLY A 709 11.94 -63.45 -42.65
C GLY A 709 11.41 -63.00 -41.29
N TRP A 710 10.43 -63.73 -40.75
CA TRP A 710 9.87 -63.48 -39.42
C TRP A 710 10.89 -63.79 -38.32
N GLN A 711 11.23 -62.77 -37.53
CA GLN A 711 12.10 -62.93 -36.36
C GLN A 711 11.33 -63.41 -35.12
N ASN A 712 12.06 -63.72 -34.04
CA ASN A 712 11.48 -64.08 -32.74
C ASN A 712 10.67 -62.92 -32.13
N TRP A 713 9.68 -63.28 -31.31
CA TRP A 713 8.93 -62.33 -30.50
C TRP A 713 9.84 -61.65 -29.47
N VAL A 714 9.73 -60.33 -29.38
CA VAL A 714 10.33 -59.53 -28.31
C VAL A 714 9.25 -58.96 -27.41
N THR A 715 9.59 -58.68 -26.15
CA THR A 715 8.70 -58.02 -25.17
C THR A 715 8.83 -56.49 -25.22
N GLY A 716 7.89 -55.78 -24.59
CA GLY A 716 7.85 -54.33 -24.53
C GLY A 716 9.20 -53.67 -24.19
N GLY A 717 9.57 -52.65 -24.95
CA GLY A 717 10.83 -51.91 -24.79
C GLY A 717 12.03 -52.47 -25.55
N ASN A 718 12.04 -53.76 -25.90
CA ASN A 718 13.12 -54.38 -26.67
C ASN A 718 13.06 -54.06 -28.17
N THR A 719 14.15 -54.22 -28.91
CA THR A 719 14.14 -53.89 -30.35
C THR A 719 13.68 -55.08 -31.20
N ALA A 720 12.69 -54.88 -32.08
CA ALA A 720 12.38 -55.81 -33.17
C ALA A 720 12.87 -55.25 -34.51
N GLY A 721 13.55 -56.07 -35.32
CA GLY A 721 14.22 -55.65 -36.54
C GLY A 721 15.73 -55.54 -36.41
N THR A 722 16.35 -54.74 -37.27
CA THR A 722 17.81 -54.52 -37.29
C THR A 722 18.12 -53.03 -37.37
N SER A 723 19.13 -52.54 -36.63
CA SER A 723 19.68 -51.19 -36.80
C SER A 723 21.10 -51.30 -37.35
N GLY A 724 21.47 -50.43 -38.31
CA GLY A 724 22.82 -50.39 -38.89
C GLY A 724 23.14 -51.46 -39.94
N GLN A 725 22.26 -52.44 -40.17
CA GLN A 725 22.49 -53.53 -41.14
C GLN A 725 21.85 -53.28 -42.52
N ALA A 726 21.24 -52.11 -42.72
CA ALA A 726 20.56 -51.70 -43.94
C ALA A 726 19.44 -52.64 -44.44
N LYS A 727 18.83 -53.45 -43.55
CA LYS A 727 17.69 -54.32 -43.87
C LYS A 727 16.36 -53.63 -43.59
N ARG A 728 15.41 -53.74 -44.52
CA ARG A 728 14.05 -53.20 -44.36
C ARG A 728 13.16 -54.14 -43.54
N LEU A 729 12.25 -53.57 -42.76
CA LEU A 729 11.04 -54.25 -42.31
C LEU A 729 10.06 -54.37 -43.48
N GLU A 730 9.36 -55.50 -43.57
CA GLU A 730 8.35 -55.76 -44.61
C GLU A 730 6.97 -56.05 -44.01
N ALA A 731 6.91 -56.60 -42.79
CA ALA A 731 5.67 -56.83 -42.04
C ALA A 731 5.92 -56.81 -40.53
N ILE A 732 4.84 -56.70 -39.73
CA ILE A 732 4.86 -56.69 -38.27
C ILE A 732 3.66 -57.45 -37.70
N GLN A 733 3.85 -58.09 -36.54
CA GLN A 733 2.81 -58.64 -35.68
C GLN A 733 2.99 -58.09 -34.27
N ILE A 734 1.89 -57.69 -33.62
CA ILE A 734 1.87 -57.11 -32.27
C ILE A 734 0.70 -57.71 -31.51
N LYS A 735 0.93 -58.22 -30.30
CA LYS A 735 -0.12 -58.76 -29.44
C LYS A 735 0.09 -58.33 -28.00
N LEU A 736 -1.02 -58.21 -27.27
CA LEU A 736 -1.00 -58.06 -25.82
C LEU A 736 -1.02 -59.46 -25.17
N THR A 737 -0.52 -59.54 -23.94
CA THR A 737 -0.58 -60.74 -23.09
C THR A 737 -1.04 -60.38 -21.68
N GLY A 738 -1.43 -61.38 -20.89
CA GLY A 738 -1.86 -61.21 -19.49
C GLY A 738 -2.94 -60.13 -19.31
N GLN A 739 -2.84 -59.38 -18.20
CA GLN A 739 -3.84 -58.38 -17.81
C GLN A 739 -4.10 -57.27 -18.85
N MET A 740 -3.16 -56.98 -19.75
CA MET A 740 -3.41 -56.00 -20.81
C MET A 740 -4.24 -56.56 -21.95
N ALA A 741 -4.13 -57.85 -22.25
CA ALA A 741 -4.95 -58.51 -23.28
C ALA A 741 -6.41 -58.70 -22.84
N GLU A 742 -6.66 -58.71 -21.53
CA GLU A 742 -8.00 -58.75 -20.93
C GLU A 742 -8.70 -57.39 -21.03
N LYS A 743 -7.94 -56.30 -20.86
CA LYS A 743 -8.47 -54.93 -20.82
C LYS A 743 -8.55 -54.26 -22.20
N TYR A 744 -7.66 -54.61 -23.11
CA TYR A 744 -7.51 -53.91 -24.39
C TYR A 744 -7.38 -54.88 -25.57
N ASP A 745 -7.76 -54.37 -26.73
CA ASP A 745 -7.34 -54.85 -28.03
C ASP A 745 -6.28 -53.89 -28.61
N ILE A 746 -5.23 -54.44 -29.21
CA ILE A 746 -4.22 -53.65 -29.91
C ILE A 746 -4.47 -53.69 -31.41
N TYR A 747 -4.68 -52.51 -31.99
CA TYR A 747 -4.80 -52.31 -33.43
C TYR A 747 -3.55 -51.64 -33.98
N TYR A 748 -3.08 -52.11 -35.13
CA TYR A 748 -1.94 -51.52 -35.82
C TYR A 748 -2.07 -51.63 -37.33
N ARG A 749 -1.54 -50.63 -38.03
CA ARG A 749 -1.40 -50.66 -39.49
C ARG A 749 -0.07 -50.10 -39.91
N VAL A 750 0.32 -50.41 -41.14
CA VAL A 750 1.60 -49.98 -41.70
C VAL A 750 1.39 -49.29 -43.04
N HIS A 751 2.24 -48.31 -43.32
CA HIS A 751 2.40 -47.74 -44.65
C HIS A 751 3.46 -48.56 -45.39
N SER A 752 3.05 -49.34 -46.38
CA SER A 752 3.95 -50.18 -47.17
C SER A 752 4.23 -49.54 -48.53
N GLN A 753 5.47 -49.68 -49.01
CA GLN A 753 5.85 -49.27 -50.35
C GLN A 753 4.88 -49.86 -51.39
N THR A 754 4.47 -49.04 -52.37
CA THR A 754 3.48 -49.37 -53.41
C THR A 754 2.03 -49.45 -52.91
N TYR A 755 1.76 -49.94 -51.70
CA TYR A 755 0.40 -50.15 -51.19
C TYR A 755 -0.16 -48.99 -50.37
N GLY A 756 0.70 -48.07 -49.90
CA GLY A 756 0.28 -47.02 -48.98
C GLY A 756 -0.12 -47.59 -47.62
N TRP A 757 -1.07 -46.93 -46.94
CA TRP A 757 -1.65 -47.44 -45.68
C TRP A 757 -2.52 -48.67 -45.95
N LEU A 758 -2.11 -49.81 -45.42
CA LEU A 758 -2.93 -51.02 -45.39
C LEU A 758 -3.96 -50.96 -44.25
N GLY A 759 -4.89 -51.92 -44.23
CA GLY A 759 -5.90 -52.05 -43.17
C GLY A 759 -5.28 -52.25 -41.77
N TRP A 760 -6.10 -52.05 -40.74
CA TRP A 760 -5.73 -52.30 -39.35
C TRP A 760 -5.75 -53.80 -39.04
N ALA A 761 -4.60 -54.35 -38.65
CA ALA A 761 -4.45 -55.65 -38.02
C ALA A 761 -4.80 -55.56 -36.52
N LYS A 762 -5.28 -56.66 -35.96
CA LYS A 762 -5.65 -56.78 -34.55
C LYS A 762 -4.92 -57.93 -33.87
N ASN A 763 -4.47 -57.74 -32.62
CA ASN A 763 -4.08 -58.81 -31.69
C ASN A 763 -3.26 -59.98 -32.29
N GLY A 764 -2.11 -59.67 -32.89
CA GLY A 764 -1.19 -60.68 -33.43
C GLY A 764 -1.41 -61.00 -34.91
N GLU A 765 -2.43 -60.47 -35.57
CA GLU A 765 -2.59 -60.54 -37.03
C GLU A 765 -1.41 -59.90 -37.78
N SER A 766 -1.08 -60.37 -38.98
CA SER A 766 -0.01 -59.74 -39.74
C SER A 766 -0.44 -58.37 -40.27
N ALA A 767 0.50 -57.41 -40.31
CA ALA A 767 0.35 -56.14 -41.02
C ALA A 767 1.56 -55.91 -41.93
N GLY A 768 1.34 -55.57 -43.21
CA GLY A 768 2.41 -55.34 -44.19
C GLY A 768 2.40 -56.29 -45.37
N THR A 769 3.58 -56.68 -45.86
CA THR A 769 3.73 -57.56 -47.02
C THR A 769 4.74 -58.68 -46.78
N GLU A 770 4.48 -59.86 -47.31
CA GLU A 770 5.42 -60.99 -47.31
C GLU A 770 5.60 -61.53 -48.73
N GLY A 771 6.85 -61.80 -49.13
CA GLY A 771 7.18 -62.32 -50.46
C GLY A 771 7.22 -61.29 -51.61
N PHE A 772 6.80 -60.05 -51.39
CA PHE A 772 6.79 -58.97 -52.40
C PHE A 772 7.97 -58.00 -52.34
N ALA A 773 8.89 -58.18 -51.37
CA ALA A 773 10.05 -57.31 -51.17
C ALA A 773 9.72 -55.81 -50.95
N LYS A 774 8.55 -55.48 -50.39
CA LYS A 774 8.12 -54.09 -50.13
C LYS A 774 8.49 -53.67 -48.71
N ARG A 775 9.13 -52.51 -48.59
CA ARG A 775 9.49 -51.92 -47.28
C ARG A 775 8.28 -51.34 -46.57
N LEU A 776 8.27 -51.42 -45.25
CA LEU A 776 7.48 -50.54 -44.41
C LEU A 776 8.13 -49.15 -44.38
N GLU A 777 7.33 -48.10 -44.39
CA GLU A 777 7.79 -46.70 -44.34
C GLU A 777 7.28 -45.98 -43.07
N ALA A 778 6.13 -46.41 -42.54
CA ALA A 778 5.58 -45.92 -41.28
C ALA A 778 4.64 -46.94 -40.62
N VAL A 779 4.34 -46.73 -39.33
CA VAL A 779 3.41 -47.54 -38.53
C VAL A 779 2.52 -46.64 -37.67
N GLN A 780 1.29 -47.09 -37.44
CA GLN A 780 0.38 -46.56 -36.41
C GLN A 780 -0.07 -47.71 -35.52
N ILE A 781 -0.09 -47.48 -34.21
CA ILE A 781 -0.45 -48.44 -33.18
C ILE A 781 -1.35 -47.73 -32.18
N VAL A 782 -2.47 -48.35 -31.82
CA VAL A 782 -3.44 -47.79 -30.88
C VAL A 782 -4.04 -48.89 -30.02
N LEU A 783 -4.25 -48.58 -28.74
CA LEU A 783 -5.01 -49.41 -27.83
C LEU A 783 -6.47 -48.97 -27.86
N VAL A 784 -7.36 -49.95 -27.85
CA VAL A 784 -8.80 -49.74 -27.73
C VAL A 784 -9.27 -50.66 -26.62
N GLU A 785 -10.24 -50.22 -25.80
CA GLU A 785 -10.88 -51.09 -24.81
C GLU A 785 -11.30 -52.43 -25.44
N LYS A 786 -11.25 -53.50 -24.64
CA LYS A 786 -11.52 -54.85 -25.12
C LYS A 786 -12.87 -54.92 -25.84
N GLY A 787 -12.86 -55.39 -27.10
CA GLY A 787 -14.07 -55.48 -27.91
C GLY A 787 -14.54 -54.15 -28.52
N GLY A 788 -13.83 -53.05 -28.29
CA GLY A 788 -14.12 -51.75 -28.89
C GLY A 788 -13.88 -51.70 -30.40
N LYS A 789 -14.44 -50.66 -31.03
CA LYS A 789 -14.42 -50.49 -32.50
C LYS A 789 -13.00 -50.28 -33.02
N ALA A 790 -12.70 -50.88 -34.16
CA ALA A 790 -11.44 -50.65 -34.86
C ALA A 790 -11.30 -49.17 -35.24
N PRO A 791 -10.07 -48.61 -35.24
CA PRO A 791 -9.82 -47.20 -35.59
C PRO A 791 -10.12 -46.85 -37.05
N GLY A 792 -10.28 -47.86 -37.91
CA GLY A 792 -10.58 -47.73 -39.32
C GLY A 792 -10.77 -49.09 -39.97
N SER A 793 -10.73 -49.14 -41.31
CA SER A 793 -10.90 -50.39 -42.05
C SER A 793 -9.88 -51.45 -41.63
N THR A 794 -10.37 -52.65 -41.31
CA THR A 794 -9.58 -53.86 -41.05
C THR A 794 -9.42 -54.71 -42.32
N SER A 795 -9.88 -54.24 -43.48
CA SER A 795 -9.74 -54.97 -44.74
C SER A 795 -8.30 -54.96 -45.23
N LYS A 796 -7.77 -56.13 -45.61
CA LYS A 796 -6.43 -56.28 -46.21
C LYS A 796 -5.31 -55.61 -45.38
N PRO A 797 -5.14 -55.97 -44.10
CA PRO A 797 -4.02 -55.45 -43.30
C PRO A 797 -2.68 -56.03 -43.76
N PHE A 798 -2.71 -57.18 -44.44
CA PHE A 798 -1.55 -57.92 -44.89
C PHE A 798 -1.75 -58.50 -46.28
N VAL A 799 -0.67 -58.53 -47.07
CA VAL A 799 -0.66 -59.08 -48.43
C VAL A 799 0.51 -60.05 -48.56
N LYS A 800 0.23 -61.30 -48.94
CA LYS A 800 1.23 -62.36 -49.10
C LYS A 800 1.22 -62.90 -50.53
N LYS A 801 2.43 -63.13 -51.08
CA LYS A 801 2.65 -63.64 -52.43
C LYS A 801 2.35 -65.13 -52.53
#